data_AF-E1X573-F1
#
_entry.id   AF-E1X573-F1
#
_cell.length_a   1.000
_cell.length_b   1.000
_cell.length_c   1.000
_cell.angle_alpha   90.00
_cell.angle_beta   90.00
_cell.angle_gamma   90.00
#
_symmetry.space_group_name_H-M   'P 1'
#
loop_
_entity.id
_entity.type
_entity.pdbx_description
1 polymer ?
#
loop_
_entity_poly.entity_id
_entity_poly.type
_entity_poly.pdbx_seq_one_letter_code
_entity_poly.pdbx_strand_id
1 'polypeptide(L)'
;MMSILCQGKYLEELTKTELIRYVLEGMSTDLHLDEIIDCLDHFSKNVESLEMDAFLLAEIKEFCSKDSLKQKIVSELGNHEPFSIKKNEFQNAEMEGYAPLGSLLHITSANSEGLSFLALVEGLISQNMNIVKLSRRDDDLCFKLVEQLLKHDRSEKLQKRILLLKNQTLDLSDLIDVVDGVSCWGGDSALESIKAKVPNNKRFIPWGHKISFALIDNNSANAETSRKLVDEILLNNQQACSAPQVCYLLDASYEQLMDFAQLLSDSFSTHEDCNELDLDIQQRAELTNYNELLRLESLFLEKNLITSKKGEWRIYIEKNSDFKASPLNRTIWIKSITSNNIVETFQKHRGYLQTVGLSISEDNFDVINYILKAGVTRVRELGRMQESYGGEPHDGEYALRRFVKRVSLDLDILKRNYRLDEKSEGRQIINKSLPVMTKEDFQSLSLDDERNKLFFRSGGSSGKSALSTFSYHSYHTQMLAASEGLYAAGLDPKNDRCMNLFFGGGLYGGFLSFFTILEKMKALQFPMAAYEDLEFVAESIVEYQVDTLLGMPSYIVELFTKKGSILKKGCIKKIFFGGEHFPEKMKTLLIKDYGVEIIRSASYGSVDAGPLGFQCEYCEGSIHHLNESIQSLEVLSLESDKEVPDGEVGRLVFTSKARETLSIDRYDLGDLGRIVKDKCRCMRKGLRFELLGRAGDIFRSGGTFFNFLKFEKILKDSFEYSDQFQIILTNESTKDTINLYLNGITIEEVDFASKYKDLSEAFCHELTTDFKVIKSLSSDFISSKSSGKILRVVDQRKY
;
A
#
# COMPACT_ATOMS: atom_id res chain seq x y z
N MET A 1 -11.60 29.09 28.95
CA MET A 1 -12.89 28.85 28.26
C MET A 1 -13.08 27.34 28.15
N MET A 2 -14.31 26.83 28.29
CA MET A 2 -14.60 25.46 27.88
C MET A 2 -14.57 25.42 26.35
N SER A 3 -13.89 24.43 25.77
CA SER A 3 -13.81 24.25 24.33
C SER A 3 -14.04 22.78 24.01
N ILE A 4 -15.10 22.52 23.26
CA ILE A 4 -15.46 21.18 22.78
C ILE A 4 -15.56 21.27 21.27
N LEU A 5 -14.75 20.51 20.55
CA LEU A 5 -14.88 20.35 19.10
C LEU A 5 -15.46 18.97 18.85
N CYS A 6 -16.68 18.93 18.31
CA CYS A 6 -17.40 17.69 18.02
C CYS A 6 -17.99 17.77 16.62
N GLN A 7 -17.67 16.80 15.76
CA GLN A 7 -18.16 16.76 14.38
C GLN A 7 -17.94 18.07 13.62
N GLY A 8 -16.77 18.68 13.80
CA GLY A 8 -16.41 19.94 13.14
C GLY A 8 -17.10 21.19 13.71
N LYS A 9 -17.83 21.08 14.84
CA LYS A 9 -18.54 22.20 15.48
C LYS A 9 -18.04 22.44 16.89
N TYR A 10 -17.91 23.71 17.26
CA TYR A 10 -17.66 24.11 18.64
C TYR A 10 -18.96 24.06 19.45
N LEU A 11 -18.90 23.39 20.60
CA LEU A 11 -19.99 23.31 21.57
C LEU A 11 -19.55 23.95 22.88
N GLU A 12 -20.48 24.61 23.56
CA GLU A 12 -20.24 25.17 24.90
C GLU A 12 -20.35 24.09 25.98
N GLU A 13 -21.27 23.14 25.82
CA GLU A 13 -21.50 22.01 26.72
C GLU A 13 -21.73 20.71 25.92
N LEU A 14 -21.48 19.57 26.56
CA LEU A 14 -21.74 18.25 26.01
C LEU A 14 -22.29 17.33 27.10
N THR A 15 -23.53 16.88 26.94
CA THR A 15 -24.16 15.93 27.87
C THR A 15 -23.70 14.48 27.61
N LYS A 16 -23.84 13.59 28.60
CA LYS A 16 -23.53 12.16 28.43
C LYS A 16 -24.35 11.51 27.31
N THR A 17 -25.61 11.88 27.17
CA THR A 17 -26.50 11.36 26.11
C THR A 17 -26.03 11.79 24.72
N GLU A 18 -25.61 13.05 24.56
CA GLU A 18 -25.05 13.54 23.30
C GLU A 18 -23.72 12.87 22.99
N LEU A 19 -22.85 12.71 23.99
CA LEU A 19 -21.58 11.98 23.83
C LEU A 19 -21.82 10.57 23.28
N ILE A 20 -22.73 9.79 23.87
CA ILE A 20 -23.08 8.45 23.39
C ILE A 20 -23.55 8.51 21.93
N ARG A 21 -24.44 9.45 21.60
CA ARG A 21 -24.96 9.60 20.23
C ARG A 21 -23.83 9.89 19.24
N TYR A 22 -22.93 10.81 19.56
CA TYR A 22 -21.81 11.16 18.69
C TYR A 22 -20.81 10.03 18.53
N VAL A 23 -20.51 9.28 19.58
CA VAL A 23 -19.64 8.10 19.50
C VAL A 23 -20.26 7.03 18.61
N LEU A 24 -21.55 6.74 18.77
CA LEU A 24 -22.25 5.74 17.94
C LEU A 24 -22.35 6.17 16.47
N GLU A 25 -22.64 7.43 16.18
CA GLU A 25 -22.62 7.97 14.81
C GLU A 25 -21.21 7.91 14.22
N GLY A 26 -20.21 8.25 15.02
CA GLY A 26 -18.80 8.12 14.70
C GLY A 26 -18.45 6.69 14.33
N MET A 27 -18.75 5.70 15.17
CA MET A 27 -18.47 4.28 14.90
C MET A 27 -19.21 3.73 13.67
N SER A 28 -20.41 4.25 13.37
CA SER A 28 -21.24 3.77 12.25
C SER A 28 -20.89 4.39 10.89
N THR A 29 -20.07 5.45 10.89
CA THR A 29 -19.67 6.12 9.63
C THR A 29 -18.64 5.26 8.91
N ASP A 30 -18.80 5.00 7.60
CA ASP A 30 -17.86 4.17 6.84
C ASP A 30 -16.69 5.03 6.33
N LEU A 31 -15.51 4.89 6.94
CA LEU A 31 -14.31 5.67 6.65
C LEU A 31 -13.16 4.72 6.34
N HIS A 32 -12.62 4.81 5.13
CA HIS A 32 -11.55 3.92 4.67
C HIS A 32 -10.16 4.51 4.91
N LEU A 33 -9.17 3.64 5.08
CA LEU A 33 -7.78 4.02 5.36
C LEU A 33 -7.20 4.97 4.30
N ASP A 34 -7.47 4.73 3.01
CA ASP A 34 -6.98 5.58 1.93
C ASP A 34 -7.53 7.00 2.00
N GLU A 35 -8.81 7.19 2.40
CA GLU A 35 -9.41 8.51 2.60
C GLU A 35 -8.68 9.29 3.71
N ILE A 36 -8.23 8.59 4.76
CA ILE A 36 -7.50 9.16 5.89
C ILE A 36 -6.08 9.54 5.47
N ILE A 37 -5.36 8.63 4.80
CA ILE A 37 -3.98 8.86 4.33
C ILE A 37 -3.95 10.03 3.33
N ASP A 38 -4.86 10.06 2.36
CA ASP A 38 -4.89 11.14 1.37
C ASP A 38 -5.27 12.50 2.00
N CYS A 39 -6.11 12.51 3.03
CA CYS A 39 -6.42 13.72 3.78
C CYS A 39 -5.19 14.23 4.56
N LEU A 40 -4.50 13.34 5.29
CA LEU A 40 -3.29 13.67 6.05
C LEU A 40 -2.13 14.11 5.15
N ASP A 41 -1.97 13.49 3.98
CA ASP A 41 -0.93 13.86 3.02
C ASP A 41 -1.19 15.23 2.38
N HIS A 42 -2.45 15.58 2.11
CA HIS A 42 -2.79 16.94 1.72
C HIS A 42 -2.55 17.94 2.86
N PHE A 43 -2.89 17.57 4.09
CA PHE A 43 -2.63 18.39 5.26
C PHE A 43 -1.12 18.64 5.45
N SER A 44 -0.27 17.60 5.39
CA SER A 44 1.18 17.75 5.58
C SER A 44 1.82 18.70 4.56
N LYS A 45 1.32 18.70 3.31
CA LYS A 45 1.81 19.58 2.24
C LYS A 45 1.37 21.03 2.38
N ASN A 46 0.27 21.30 3.10
CA ASN A 46 -0.38 22.62 3.14
C ASN A 46 -0.49 23.23 4.54
N VAL A 47 -0.08 22.53 5.60
CA VAL A 47 -0.10 23.05 6.97
C VAL A 47 0.80 24.29 7.08
N GLU A 48 0.18 25.41 7.44
CA GLU A 48 0.82 26.72 7.62
C GLU A 48 1.57 26.79 8.96
N SER A 49 2.52 27.71 9.10
CA SER A 49 3.16 27.96 10.40
C SER A 49 2.14 28.59 11.35
N LEU A 50 1.50 27.74 12.16
CA LEU A 50 0.90 28.14 13.42
C LEU A 50 2.04 28.64 14.34
N GLU A 51 1.74 29.31 15.46
CA GLU A 51 2.72 29.81 16.46
C GLU A 51 3.46 28.64 17.15
N MET A 52 4.19 27.85 16.38
CA MET A 52 4.85 26.59 16.73
C MET A 52 6.32 26.70 16.35
N ASP A 53 7.17 25.98 17.06
CA ASP A 53 8.56 25.85 16.64
C ASP A 53 8.70 25.14 15.28
N ALA A 54 9.72 25.53 14.51
CA ALA A 54 9.97 25.02 13.17
C ALA A 54 10.28 23.51 13.16
N PHE A 55 10.91 22.98 14.23
CA PHE A 55 11.20 21.56 14.36
C PHE A 55 9.90 20.76 14.51
N LEU A 56 9.00 21.20 15.39
CA LEU A 56 7.71 20.53 15.61
C LEU A 56 6.84 20.54 14.35
N LEU A 57 6.84 21.65 13.60
CA LEU A 57 6.14 21.71 12.32
C LEU A 57 6.70 20.70 11.31
N ALA A 58 8.02 20.57 11.22
CA ALA A 58 8.67 19.60 10.35
C ALA A 58 8.32 18.15 10.76
N GLU A 59 8.32 17.85 12.06
CA GLU A 59 7.93 16.54 12.59
C GLU A 59 6.48 16.19 12.23
N ILE A 60 5.54 17.11 12.42
CA ILE A 60 4.12 16.89 12.06
C ILE A 60 3.94 16.66 10.57
N LYS A 61 4.64 17.45 9.73
CA LYS A 61 4.59 17.28 8.27
C LYS A 61 5.10 15.90 7.85
N GLU A 62 6.24 15.50 8.40
CA GLU A 62 6.83 14.20 8.10
C GLU A 62 5.94 13.06 8.58
N PHE A 63 5.43 13.13 9.81
CA PHE A 63 4.54 12.13 10.40
C PHE A 63 3.24 11.94 9.62
N CYS A 64 2.68 13.02 9.07
CA CYS A 64 1.43 12.99 8.30
C CYS A 64 1.63 12.74 6.80
N SER A 65 2.87 12.59 6.33
CA SER A 65 3.14 12.33 4.91
C SER A 65 2.66 10.93 4.49
N LYS A 66 2.23 10.78 3.23
CA LYS A 66 1.77 9.49 2.70
C LYS A 66 2.79 8.37 2.85
N ASP A 67 4.07 8.67 2.61
CA ASP A 67 5.15 7.69 2.65
C ASP A 67 5.41 7.21 4.08
N SER A 68 5.53 8.13 5.04
CA SER A 68 5.73 7.78 6.46
C SER A 68 4.54 7.05 7.06
N LEU A 69 3.30 7.45 6.73
CA LEU A 69 2.10 6.73 7.15
C LEU A 69 2.06 5.30 6.59
N LYS A 70 2.32 5.12 5.29
CA LYS A 70 2.36 3.78 4.66
C LYS A 70 3.46 2.91 5.27
N GLN A 71 4.65 3.46 5.50
CA GLN A 71 5.74 2.73 6.16
C GLN A 71 5.34 2.31 7.58
N LYS A 72 4.78 3.22 8.38
CA LYS A 72 4.29 2.91 9.73
C LYS A 72 3.24 1.80 9.70
N ILE A 73 2.25 1.86 8.82
CA ILE A 73 1.21 0.84 8.70
C ILE A 73 1.79 -0.53 8.34
N VAL A 74 2.76 -0.59 7.41
CA VAL A 74 3.42 -1.85 7.05
C VAL A 74 4.28 -2.38 8.19
N SER A 75 5.08 -1.54 8.84
CA SER A 75 5.92 -1.93 9.98
C SER A 75 5.09 -2.44 11.15
N GLU A 76 3.99 -1.75 11.47
CA GLU A 76 3.18 -2.06 12.65
C GLU A 76 2.14 -3.15 12.37
N LEU A 77 1.45 -3.13 11.23
CA LEU A 77 0.34 -4.04 10.93
C LEU A 77 0.69 -5.11 9.88
N GLY A 78 1.87 -5.02 9.25
CA GLY A 78 2.46 -6.07 8.41
C GLY A 78 2.15 -5.98 6.92
N ASN A 79 1.21 -5.13 6.47
CA ASN A 79 0.91 -4.93 5.04
C ASN A 79 0.15 -3.61 4.79
N HIS A 80 -0.01 -3.22 3.51
CA HIS A 80 -0.65 -1.96 3.08
C HIS A 80 -2.19 -1.95 3.20
N GLU A 81 -2.84 -3.11 3.30
CA GLU A 81 -4.30 -3.24 3.41
C GLU A 81 -4.66 -3.99 4.71
N PRO A 82 -4.26 -3.49 5.89
CA PRO A 82 -4.37 -4.24 7.14
C PRO A 82 -5.83 -4.51 7.55
N PHE A 83 -6.75 -3.65 7.13
CA PHE A 83 -8.19 -3.78 7.40
C PHE A 83 -8.94 -4.65 6.39
N SER A 84 -8.24 -5.11 5.34
CA SER A 84 -8.79 -6.08 4.39
C SER A 84 -8.79 -7.46 5.04
N ILE A 85 -9.98 -8.05 5.25
CA ILE A 85 -10.09 -9.42 5.75
C ILE A 85 -9.87 -10.37 4.57
N LYS A 86 -8.74 -11.06 4.55
CA LYS A 86 -8.29 -11.88 3.42
C LYS A 86 -7.61 -13.16 3.86
N LYS A 87 -7.52 -14.13 2.95
CA LYS A 87 -6.79 -15.38 3.22
C LYS A 87 -5.32 -15.07 3.44
N ASN A 88 -4.71 -15.73 4.43
CA ASN A 88 -3.26 -15.70 4.62
C ASN A 88 -2.54 -16.46 3.50
N GLU A 89 -3.15 -17.55 3.04
CA GLU A 89 -2.66 -18.37 1.93
C GLU A 89 -3.86 -18.83 1.08
N PHE A 90 -3.67 -18.92 -0.24
CA PHE A 90 -4.74 -19.33 -1.16
C PHE A 90 -5.27 -20.75 -0.91
N GLN A 91 -4.48 -21.59 -0.24
CA GLN A 91 -4.83 -22.98 0.09
C GLN A 91 -5.72 -23.09 1.35
N ASN A 92 -5.77 -22.04 2.17
CA ASN A 92 -6.50 -22.02 3.44
C ASN A 92 -7.96 -21.59 3.21
N ALA A 93 -8.87 -22.02 4.10
CA ALA A 93 -10.26 -21.58 4.05
C ALA A 93 -10.41 -20.22 4.74
N GLU A 94 -9.70 -20.05 5.85
CA GLU A 94 -9.77 -18.97 6.80
C GLU A 94 -9.22 -17.66 6.24
N MET A 95 -9.95 -16.58 6.50
CA MET A 95 -9.53 -15.22 6.24
C MET A 95 -9.23 -14.52 7.56
N GLU A 96 -8.20 -13.69 7.57
CA GLU A 96 -7.82 -12.89 8.72
C GLU A 96 -7.57 -11.43 8.31
N GLY A 97 -7.69 -10.53 9.26
CA GLY A 97 -7.39 -9.12 9.08
C GLY A 97 -7.43 -8.38 10.42
N TYR A 98 -7.25 -7.08 10.36
CA TYR A 98 -7.48 -6.20 11.50
C TYR A 98 -8.84 -5.52 11.40
N ALA A 99 -9.46 -5.29 12.56
CA ALA A 99 -10.58 -4.39 12.72
C ALA A 99 -10.21 -3.33 13.76
N PRO A 100 -10.77 -2.10 13.67
CA PRO A 100 -10.65 -1.14 14.75
C PRO A 100 -11.17 -1.72 16.07
N LEU A 101 -10.67 -1.23 17.20
CA LEU A 101 -11.27 -1.54 18.50
C LEU A 101 -12.73 -1.10 18.51
N GLY A 102 -12.98 0.11 18.01
CA GLY A 102 -14.26 0.76 17.87
C GLY A 102 -14.10 2.25 18.18
N SER A 103 -13.77 2.53 19.44
CA SER A 103 -13.57 3.89 19.95
C SER A 103 -12.42 3.98 20.97
N LEU A 104 -11.68 5.09 20.92
CA LEU A 104 -10.50 5.36 21.73
C LEU A 104 -10.67 6.67 22.52
N LEU A 105 -10.30 6.63 23.79
CA LEU A 105 -10.06 7.82 24.61
C LEU A 105 -8.55 8.05 24.74
N HIS A 106 -8.07 9.18 24.25
CA HIS A 106 -6.69 9.64 24.41
C HIS A 106 -6.60 10.63 25.56
N ILE A 107 -5.78 10.30 26.54
CA ILE A 107 -5.45 11.17 27.68
C ILE A 107 -3.96 11.47 27.58
N THR A 108 -3.63 12.68 27.17
CA THR A 108 -2.24 13.10 26.94
C THR A 108 -1.71 13.95 28.08
N SER A 109 -0.38 14.00 28.20
CA SER A 109 0.32 14.87 29.14
C SER A 109 0.68 16.20 28.48
N ALA A 110 0.79 17.26 29.28
CA ALA A 110 1.07 18.63 28.81
C ALA A 110 2.56 18.97 28.63
N ASN A 111 3.44 17.97 28.75
CA ASN A 111 4.89 18.14 28.70
C ASN A 111 5.49 17.90 27.30
N SER A 112 4.67 17.49 26.33
CA SER A 112 5.09 17.28 24.95
C SER A 112 4.11 18.01 24.03
N GLU A 113 4.61 19.06 23.39
CA GLU A 113 3.85 19.84 22.42
C GLU A 113 3.49 18.97 21.21
N GLY A 114 2.27 19.08 20.68
CA GLY A 114 1.81 18.28 19.53
C GLY A 114 1.39 16.82 19.82
N LEU A 115 1.74 16.24 20.98
CA LEU A 115 1.45 14.84 21.33
C LEU A 115 -0.03 14.44 21.14
N SER A 116 -0.95 15.32 21.56
CA SER A 116 -2.40 15.10 21.43
C SER A 116 -2.87 14.98 19.99
N PHE A 117 -2.27 15.75 19.07
CA PHE A 117 -2.54 15.64 17.65
C PHE A 117 -1.95 14.37 17.04
N LEU A 118 -0.71 14.01 17.40
CA LEU A 118 -0.07 12.77 16.92
C LEU A 118 -0.85 11.52 17.36
N ALA A 119 -1.27 11.46 18.63
CA ALA A 119 -2.10 10.39 19.15
C ALA A 119 -3.46 10.28 18.43
N LEU A 120 -4.06 11.42 18.07
CA LEU A 120 -5.28 11.46 17.25
C LEU A 120 -5.03 10.87 15.87
N VAL A 121 -3.94 11.25 15.20
CA VAL A 121 -3.59 10.73 13.86
C VAL A 121 -3.42 9.21 13.90
N GLU A 122 -2.72 8.65 14.88
CA GLU A 122 -2.61 7.19 15.06
C GLU A 122 -3.97 6.53 15.32
N GLY A 123 -4.83 7.18 16.09
CA GLY A 123 -6.21 6.77 16.32
C GLY A 123 -7.08 6.79 15.06
N LEU A 124 -6.85 7.75 14.15
CA LEU A 124 -7.55 7.86 12.86
C LEU A 124 -7.07 6.79 11.88
N ILE A 125 -5.77 6.63 11.68
CA ILE A 125 -5.25 5.59 10.75
C ILE A 125 -5.52 4.17 11.23
N SER A 126 -5.86 3.99 12.52
CA SER A 126 -6.41 2.73 13.06
C SER A 126 -7.94 2.57 12.87
N GLN A 127 -8.59 3.50 12.16
CA GLN A 127 -10.03 3.59 11.85
C GLN A 127 -10.98 3.73 13.06
N ASN A 128 -10.46 4.09 14.23
CA ASN A 128 -11.27 4.25 15.44
C ASN A 128 -12.01 5.60 15.46
N MET A 129 -13.11 5.65 16.24
CA MET A 129 -13.65 6.91 16.77
C MET A 129 -12.72 7.43 17.87
N ASN A 130 -12.35 8.71 17.84
CA ASN A 130 -11.34 9.26 18.75
C ASN A 130 -11.91 10.38 19.61
N ILE A 131 -11.77 10.21 20.93
CA ILE A 131 -11.99 11.25 21.93
C ILE A 131 -10.62 11.66 22.47
N VAL A 132 -10.24 12.93 22.32
CA VAL A 132 -8.98 13.47 22.85
C VAL A 132 -9.31 14.41 24.00
N LYS A 133 -8.90 14.02 25.21
CA LYS A 133 -9.05 14.84 26.42
C LYS A 133 -7.74 15.59 26.66
N LEU A 134 -7.75 16.88 26.38
CA LEU A 134 -6.61 17.77 26.57
C LEU A 134 -6.41 18.14 28.04
N SER A 135 -5.17 18.39 28.42
CA SER A 135 -4.82 18.94 29.73
C SER A 135 -5.27 20.40 29.84
N ARG A 136 -5.45 20.88 31.07
CA ARG A 136 -5.72 22.31 31.32
C ARG A 136 -4.56 23.22 30.93
N ARG A 137 -3.34 22.66 30.92
CA ARG A 137 -2.10 23.35 30.59
C ARG A 137 -1.76 23.29 29.10
N ASP A 138 -2.44 22.42 28.34
CA ASP A 138 -2.26 22.38 26.89
C ASP A 138 -2.73 23.71 26.30
N ASP A 139 -2.04 24.17 25.28
CA ASP A 139 -2.45 25.31 24.47
C ASP A 139 -3.64 24.93 23.56
N ASP A 140 -4.03 25.83 22.65
CA ASP A 140 -5.08 25.56 21.67
C ASP A 140 -4.52 24.95 20.38
N LEU A 141 -3.27 24.47 20.39
CA LEU A 141 -2.58 23.99 19.18
C LEU A 141 -3.29 22.79 18.56
N CYS A 142 -3.69 21.80 19.37
CA CYS A 142 -4.39 20.61 18.88
C CYS A 142 -5.70 20.98 18.15
N PHE A 143 -6.47 21.95 18.68
CA PHE A 143 -7.66 22.47 18.00
C PHE A 143 -7.31 23.11 16.66
N LYS A 144 -6.31 24.01 16.62
CA LYS A 144 -5.86 24.68 15.40
C LYS A 144 -5.40 23.67 14.33
N LEU A 145 -4.65 22.64 14.72
CA LEU A 145 -4.19 21.58 13.81
C LEU A 145 -5.35 20.76 13.25
N VAL A 146 -6.32 20.37 14.10
CA VAL A 146 -7.51 19.63 13.66
C VAL A 146 -8.38 20.49 12.74
N GLU A 147 -8.56 21.78 13.02
CA GLU A 147 -9.28 22.68 12.10
C GLU A 147 -8.63 22.75 10.72
N GLN A 148 -7.29 22.85 10.67
CA GLN A 148 -6.57 22.81 9.40
C GLN A 148 -6.72 21.46 8.70
N LEU A 149 -6.60 20.34 9.42
CA LEU A 149 -6.83 19.00 8.88
C LEU A 149 -8.22 18.87 8.24
N LEU A 150 -9.27 19.32 8.93
CA LEU A 150 -10.65 19.24 8.45
C LEU A 150 -10.92 20.08 7.19
N LYS A 151 -10.15 21.15 6.93
CA LYS A 151 -10.23 21.89 5.65
C LYS A 151 -9.80 21.04 4.45
N HIS A 152 -9.05 19.97 4.68
CA HIS A 152 -8.58 19.03 3.66
C HIS A 152 -9.40 17.73 3.62
N ASP A 153 -10.42 17.58 4.48
CA ASP A 153 -11.30 16.41 4.48
C ASP A 153 -12.36 16.50 3.37
N ARG A 154 -12.02 15.95 2.19
CA ARG A 154 -12.95 15.86 1.05
C ARG A 154 -14.11 14.89 1.28
N SER A 155 -14.01 14.01 2.27
CA SER A 155 -15.02 13.00 2.56
C SER A 155 -16.14 13.52 3.47
N GLU A 156 -15.85 14.57 4.25
CA GLU A 156 -16.67 15.08 5.36
C GLU A 156 -17.00 14.03 6.44
N LYS A 157 -16.30 12.89 6.42
CA LYS A 157 -16.48 11.78 7.36
C LYS A 157 -15.47 11.84 8.50
N LEU A 158 -14.29 12.44 8.28
CA LEU A 158 -13.21 12.47 9.25
C LEU A 158 -13.63 13.26 10.50
N GLN A 159 -14.34 14.38 10.31
CA GLN A 159 -14.92 15.15 11.40
C GLN A 159 -15.82 14.29 12.32
N LYS A 160 -16.52 13.29 11.79
CA LYS A 160 -17.38 12.39 12.58
C LYS A 160 -16.60 11.42 13.46
N ARG A 161 -15.30 11.25 13.21
CA ARG A 161 -14.37 10.41 13.98
C ARG A 161 -13.58 11.16 15.04
N ILE A 162 -13.80 12.47 15.21
CA ILE A 162 -12.99 13.34 16.06
C ILE A 162 -13.87 14.05 17.08
N LEU A 163 -13.47 13.95 18.35
CA LEU A 163 -14.06 14.69 19.46
C LEU A 163 -12.94 15.21 20.37
N LEU A 164 -12.72 16.52 20.42
CA LEU A 164 -11.73 17.15 21.29
C LEU A 164 -12.41 17.80 22.49
N LEU A 165 -11.84 17.58 23.68
CA LEU A 165 -12.37 18.08 24.96
C LEU A 165 -11.29 18.85 25.71
N LYS A 166 -11.58 20.12 26.02
CA LYS A 166 -10.78 20.95 26.93
C LYS A 166 -11.67 21.61 27.96
N ASN A 167 -11.31 21.45 29.23
CA ASN A 167 -12.05 21.95 30.40
C ASN A 167 -13.52 21.46 30.45
N GLN A 168 -13.82 20.26 29.96
CA GLN A 168 -15.19 19.71 29.93
C GLN A 168 -15.79 19.49 31.33
N THR A 169 -17.13 19.48 31.39
CA THR A 169 -17.92 19.20 32.60
C THR A 169 -18.09 17.71 32.88
N LEU A 170 -17.93 16.85 31.88
CA LEU A 170 -18.07 15.41 32.00
C LEU A 170 -16.97 14.79 32.84
N ASP A 171 -17.36 13.86 33.72
CA ASP A 171 -16.44 13.09 34.52
C ASP A 171 -15.64 12.10 33.65
N LEU A 172 -14.43 11.76 34.10
CA LEU A 172 -13.59 10.80 33.38
C LEU A 172 -14.27 9.44 33.23
N SER A 173 -15.07 9.01 34.21
CA SER A 173 -15.87 7.78 34.13
C SER A 173 -16.88 7.81 32.98
N ASP A 174 -17.51 8.96 32.72
CA ASP A 174 -18.48 9.08 31.62
C ASP A 174 -17.80 8.94 30.26
N LEU A 175 -16.57 9.45 30.13
CA LEU A 175 -15.76 9.27 28.92
C LEU A 175 -15.30 7.82 28.77
N ILE A 176 -14.84 7.19 29.85
CA ILE A 176 -14.41 5.79 29.85
C ILE A 176 -15.57 4.88 29.49
N ASP A 177 -16.79 5.14 29.98
CA ASP A 177 -17.99 4.32 29.76
C ASP A 177 -18.33 4.13 28.27
N VAL A 178 -18.07 5.13 27.44
CA VAL A 178 -18.47 5.13 26.02
C VAL A 178 -17.38 4.63 25.06
N VAL A 179 -16.16 4.37 25.54
CA VAL A 179 -15.03 3.94 24.68
C VAL A 179 -14.66 2.45 24.81
N ASP A 180 -13.97 1.89 23.82
CA ASP A 180 -13.46 0.51 23.84
C ASP A 180 -12.00 0.41 24.32
N GLY A 181 -11.22 1.47 24.11
CA GLY A 181 -9.83 1.58 24.55
C GLY A 181 -9.49 2.93 25.16
N VAL A 182 -8.56 2.95 26.12
CA VAL A 182 -8.05 4.15 26.79
C VAL A 182 -6.53 4.20 26.62
N SER A 183 -6.07 5.11 25.77
CA SER A 183 -4.65 5.43 25.55
C SER A 183 -4.25 6.56 26.49
N CYS A 184 -3.31 6.31 27.38
CA CYS A 184 -2.98 7.25 28.44
C CYS A 184 -1.47 7.48 28.56
N TRP A 185 -1.07 8.75 28.48
CA TRP A 185 0.29 9.20 28.70
C TRP A 185 0.43 9.83 30.09
N GLY A 186 1.47 9.46 30.82
CA GLY A 186 1.76 10.08 32.11
C GLY A 186 2.69 9.27 33.00
N GLY A 187 3.01 9.84 34.16
CA GLY A 187 3.76 9.14 35.20
C GLY A 187 2.94 8.03 35.88
N ASP A 188 3.62 7.14 36.60
CA ASP A 188 3.06 5.90 37.14
C ASP A 188 1.81 6.13 38.01
N SER A 189 1.84 7.12 38.90
CA SER A 189 0.69 7.47 39.74
C SER A 189 -0.55 7.89 38.93
N ALA A 190 -0.36 8.62 37.83
CA ALA A 190 -1.45 9.00 36.95
C ALA A 190 -2.00 7.79 36.18
N LEU A 191 -1.10 6.94 35.66
CA LEU A 191 -1.48 5.71 34.96
C LEU A 191 -2.24 4.74 35.87
N GLU A 192 -1.79 4.53 37.11
CA GLU A 192 -2.47 3.69 38.09
C GLU A 192 -3.85 4.22 38.46
N SER A 193 -3.95 5.53 38.71
CA SER A 193 -5.22 6.20 39.04
C SER A 193 -6.25 6.07 37.92
N ILE A 194 -5.82 6.22 36.67
CA ILE A 194 -6.70 6.07 35.51
C ILE A 194 -7.04 4.60 35.28
N LYS A 195 -6.06 3.69 35.34
CA LYS A 195 -6.27 2.24 35.20
C LYS A 195 -7.29 1.71 36.20
N ALA A 196 -7.29 2.19 37.45
CA ALA A 196 -8.26 1.81 38.46
C ALA A 196 -9.72 2.15 38.10
N LYS A 197 -9.93 3.12 37.19
CA LYS A 197 -11.25 3.51 36.67
C LYS A 197 -11.61 2.78 35.38
N VAL A 198 -10.67 2.08 34.73
CA VAL A 198 -10.92 1.38 33.46
C VAL A 198 -11.40 -0.06 33.74
N PRO A 199 -12.63 -0.43 33.33
CA PRO A 199 -13.12 -1.79 33.45
C PRO A 199 -12.29 -2.80 32.66
N ASN A 200 -12.23 -4.05 33.14
CA ASN A 200 -11.44 -5.13 32.51
C ASN A 200 -11.86 -5.50 31.07
N ASN A 201 -13.09 -5.19 30.67
CA ASN A 201 -13.57 -5.44 29.31
C ASN A 201 -13.14 -4.34 28.31
N LYS A 202 -12.47 -3.28 28.77
CA LYS A 202 -11.91 -2.21 27.93
C LYS A 202 -10.39 -2.33 27.90
N ARG A 203 -9.77 -1.94 26.79
CA ARG A 203 -8.31 -2.03 26.65
C ARG A 203 -7.63 -0.81 27.25
N PHE A 204 -6.83 -0.99 28.29
CA PHE A 204 -5.96 0.06 28.82
C PHE A 204 -4.59 0.03 28.14
N ILE A 205 -4.16 1.17 27.58
CA ILE A 205 -2.94 1.32 26.79
C ILE A 205 -2.08 2.41 27.46
N PRO A 206 -1.17 2.02 28.38
CA PRO A 206 -0.32 2.98 29.09
C PRO A 206 0.93 3.34 28.27
N TRP A 207 1.25 4.63 28.27
CA TRP A 207 2.51 5.20 27.80
C TRP A 207 3.18 5.89 28.98
N GLY A 208 4.07 5.16 29.62
CA GLY A 208 4.76 5.58 30.84
C GLY A 208 6.08 6.27 30.57
N HIS A 209 6.67 6.81 31.62
CA HIS A 209 8.01 7.37 31.56
C HIS A 209 9.04 6.29 31.20
N LYS A 210 10.10 6.70 30.51
CA LYS A 210 11.18 5.82 30.09
C LYS A 210 12.53 6.33 30.52
N ILE A 211 13.47 5.40 30.58
CA ILE A 211 14.83 5.58 31.03
C ILE A 211 15.74 5.20 29.89
N SER A 212 16.66 6.11 29.58
CA SER A 212 17.73 5.87 28.63
C SER A 212 19.08 6.15 29.28
N PHE A 213 20.12 5.45 28.84
CA PHE A 213 21.46 5.57 29.40
C PHE A 213 22.53 5.39 28.31
N ALA A 214 23.74 5.85 28.57
CA ALA A 214 24.90 5.57 27.74
C ALA A 214 25.73 4.45 28.39
N LEU A 215 26.37 3.62 27.58
CA LEU A 215 27.37 2.66 28.02
C LEU A 215 28.62 2.78 27.12
N ILE A 216 29.74 3.06 27.76
CA ILE A 216 31.02 3.31 27.12
C ILE A 216 32.03 2.34 27.71
N ASP A 217 32.89 1.73 26.89
CA ASP A 217 34.02 0.96 27.42
C ASP A 217 35.28 1.81 27.58
N ASN A 218 36.23 1.35 28.38
CA ASN A 218 37.45 2.11 28.68
C ASN A 218 38.26 2.48 27.43
N ASN A 219 38.23 1.65 26.38
CA ASN A 219 38.96 1.92 25.13
C ASN A 219 38.32 3.05 24.31
N SER A 220 36.99 3.19 24.41
CA SER A 220 36.23 4.23 23.71
C SER A 220 36.00 5.50 24.52
N ALA A 221 36.40 5.52 25.80
CA ALA A 221 36.27 6.66 26.71
C ALA A 221 37.26 7.80 26.38
N ASN A 222 36.98 8.53 25.29
CA ASN A 222 37.85 9.59 24.77
C ASN A 222 37.08 10.90 24.50
N ALA A 223 37.80 11.94 24.05
CA ALA A 223 37.24 13.27 23.80
C ALA A 223 36.11 13.27 22.74
N GLU A 224 36.18 12.43 21.71
CA GLU A 224 35.13 12.34 20.69
C GLU A 224 33.84 11.76 21.29
N THR A 225 33.95 10.66 22.02
CA THR A 225 32.80 10.03 22.71
C THR A 225 32.18 10.99 23.73
N SER A 226 33.00 11.78 24.44
CA SER A 226 32.51 12.79 25.37
C SER A 226 31.70 13.89 24.67
N ARG A 227 32.12 14.32 23.46
CA ARG A 227 31.38 15.29 22.65
C ARG A 227 30.02 14.75 22.23
N LYS A 228 30.00 13.54 21.68
CA LYS A 228 28.74 12.87 21.28
C LYS A 228 27.75 12.74 22.44
N LEU A 229 28.24 12.43 23.66
CA LEU A 229 27.37 12.38 24.84
C LEU A 229 26.86 13.77 25.26
N VAL A 230 27.68 14.81 25.18
CA VAL A 230 27.26 16.19 25.46
C VAL A 230 26.18 16.64 24.48
N ASP A 231 26.36 16.37 23.19
CA ASP A 231 25.40 16.71 22.13
C ASP A 231 24.02 16.09 22.44
N GLU A 232 23.99 14.83 22.86
CA GLU A 232 22.77 14.13 23.29
C GLU A 232 22.12 14.75 24.54
N ILE A 233 22.91 15.20 25.52
CA ILE A 233 22.38 15.82 26.74
C ILE A 233 21.83 17.23 26.46
N LEU A 234 22.47 17.96 25.56
CA LEU A 234 22.06 19.31 25.18
C LEU A 234 20.80 19.31 24.30
N LEU A 235 20.65 18.30 23.44
CA LEU A 235 19.45 18.13 22.62
C LEU A 235 18.21 18.06 23.52
N ASN A 236 17.24 18.95 23.26
CA ASN A 236 16.01 19.11 24.03
C ASN A 236 16.23 19.26 25.55
N ASN A 237 17.41 19.75 25.98
CA ASN A 237 17.79 19.89 27.39
C ASN A 237 17.57 18.60 28.22
N GLN A 238 17.78 17.43 27.60
CA GLN A 238 17.62 16.11 28.23
C GLN A 238 16.17 15.74 28.59
N GLN A 239 15.16 16.41 28.01
CA GLN A 239 13.75 16.16 28.32
C GLN A 239 13.15 14.98 27.54
N ALA A 240 13.82 14.52 26.48
CA ALA A 240 13.36 13.38 25.69
C ALA A 240 13.47 12.06 26.47
N CYS A 241 12.52 11.14 26.24
CA CYS A 241 12.55 9.78 26.82
C CYS A 241 13.81 8.98 26.42
N SER A 242 14.39 9.33 25.27
CA SER A 242 15.58 8.75 24.67
C SER A 242 16.88 9.39 25.15
N ALA A 243 16.83 10.51 25.87
CA ALA A 243 18.02 11.21 26.35
C ALA A 243 18.72 10.42 27.49
N PRO A 244 20.06 10.35 27.51
CA PRO A 244 20.79 9.58 28.51
C PRO A 244 20.68 10.25 29.90
N GLN A 245 20.25 9.50 30.91
CA GLN A 245 20.21 9.95 32.31
C GLN A 245 21.44 9.50 33.13
N VAL A 246 22.03 8.39 32.71
CA VAL A 246 23.25 7.81 33.31
C VAL A 246 24.19 7.43 32.17
N CYS A 247 25.48 7.64 32.35
CA CYS A 247 26.54 7.11 31.52
C CYS A 247 27.35 6.12 32.35
N TYR A 248 27.30 4.85 31.95
CA TYR A 248 28.09 3.80 32.57
C TYR A 248 29.40 3.62 31.82
N LEU A 249 30.50 3.48 32.56
CA LEU A 249 31.79 3.07 32.05
C LEU A 249 32.07 1.61 32.44
N LEU A 250 32.30 0.78 31.43
CA LEU A 250 32.51 -0.66 31.60
C LEU A 250 33.85 -0.94 32.30
N ASP A 251 33.79 -1.65 33.42
CA ASP A 251 34.93 -2.08 34.23
C ASP A 251 35.88 -0.94 34.68
N ALA A 252 35.40 0.31 34.68
CA ALA A 252 36.20 1.49 35.01
C ALA A 252 36.45 1.68 36.50
N SER A 253 37.67 1.99 36.93
CA SER A 253 38.01 2.42 38.31
C SER A 253 37.41 3.80 38.64
N TYR A 254 37.41 4.21 39.92
CA TYR A 254 36.91 5.53 40.31
C TYR A 254 37.72 6.67 39.69
N GLU A 255 39.03 6.50 39.56
CA GLU A 255 39.92 7.44 38.86
C GLU A 255 39.54 7.58 37.38
N GLN A 256 39.28 6.47 36.69
CA GLN A 256 38.83 6.49 35.29
C GLN A 256 37.46 7.16 35.12
N LEU A 257 36.54 7.03 36.09
CA LEU A 257 35.28 7.79 36.08
C LEU A 257 35.53 9.30 36.17
N MET A 258 36.48 9.71 37.02
CA MET A 258 36.86 11.11 37.19
C MET A 258 37.52 11.69 35.94
N ASP A 259 38.42 10.93 35.30
CA ASP A 259 39.09 11.33 34.06
C ASP A 259 38.07 11.57 32.93
N PHE A 260 37.12 10.64 32.75
CA PHE A 260 36.07 10.81 31.75
C PHE A 260 35.10 11.95 32.10
N ALA A 261 34.78 12.14 33.39
CA ALA A 261 33.98 13.27 33.83
C ALA A 261 34.66 14.62 33.55
N GLN A 262 36.00 14.68 33.62
CA GLN A 262 36.75 15.86 33.21
C GLN A 262 36.67 16.10 31.70
N LEU A 263 36.79 15.05 30.87
CA LEU A 263 36.58 15.17 29.42
C LEU A 263 35.19 15.71 29.08
N LEU A 264 34.14 15.22 29.77
CA LEU A 264 32.79 15.73 29.62
C LEU A 264 32.66 17.19 30.05
N SER A 265 33.26 17.57 31.17
CA SER A 265 33.29 18.96 31.65
C SER A 265 33.94 19.89 30.63
N ASP A 266 35.05 19.47 30.03
CA ASP A 266 35.75 20.23 28.99
C ASP A 266 34.88 20.35 27.75
N SER A 267 34.23 19.26 27.32
CA SER A 267 33.32 19.26 26.17
C SER A 267 32.13 20.20 26.39
N PHE A 268 31.45 20.14 27.54
CA PHE A 268 30.38 21.08 27.90
C PHE A 268 30.86 22.54 27.87
N SER A 269 32.06 22.80 28.39
CA SER A 269 32.61 24.16 28.49
C SER A 269 32.97 24.77 27.14
N THR A 270 33.24 23.92 26.13
CA THR A 270 33.58 24.35 24.76
C THR A 270 32.38 24.34 23.80
N HIS A 271 31.22 23.82 24.22
CA HIS A 271 30.05 23.68 23.37
C HIS A 271 29.26 24.99 23.25
N GLU A 272 28.92 25.41 22.03
CA GLU A 272 28.31 26.72 21.76
C GLU A 272 26.88 26.86 22.35
N ASP A 273 26.10 25.78 22.35
CA ASP A 273 24.70 25.77 22.82
C ASP A 273 24.49 25.69 24.35
N CYS A 274 25.56 25.85 25.14
CA CYS A 274 25.50 25.75 26.59
C CYS A 274 25.01 27.04 27.28
N ASN A 275 23.76 27.43 26.96
CA ASN A 275 23.13 28.64 27.50
C ASN A 275 22.46 28.42 28.87
N GLU A 276 22.09 29.51 29.56
CA GLU A 276 21.39 29.48 30.84
C GLU A 276 20.03 28.78 30.73
N LEU A 277 19.71 27.92 31.71
CA LEU A 277 18.46 27.16 31.74
C LEU A 277 17.34 27.98 32.39
N ASP A 278 16.20 28.08 31.72
CA ASP A 278 14.98 28.66 32.30
C ASP A 278 14.29 27.64 33.21
N LEU A 279 14.74 27.58 34.46
CA LEU A 279 14.23 26.67 35.47
C LEU A 279 13.23 27.36 36.38
N ASP A 280 12.15 26.67 36.72
CA ASP A 280 11.23 27.13 37.76
C ASP A 280 11.85 27.01 39.17
N ILE A 281 11.18 27.61 40.16
CA ILE A 281 11.68 27.64 41.55
C ILE A 281 11.83 26.23 42.13
N GLN A 282 10.91 25.31 41.80
CA GLN A 282 10.93 23.95 42.31
C GLN A 282 12.09 23.15 41.73
N GLN A 283 12.29 23.23 40.41
CA GLN A 283 13.41 22.62 39.70
C GLN A 283 14.76 23.14 40.23
N ARG A 284 14.89 24.45 40.46
CA ARG A 284 16.11 25.03 41.05
C ARG A 284 16.37 24.51 42.46
N ALA A 285 15.33 24.43 43.28
CA ALA A 285 15.45 23.93 44.65
C ALA A 285 15.85 22.45 44.67
N GLU A 286 15.26 21.64 43.81
CA GLU A 286 15.57 20.22 43.68
C GLU A 286 17.04 20.00 43.26
N LEU A 287 17.50 20.69 42.21
CA LEU A 287 18.89 20.61 41.76
C LEU A 287 19.88 21.10 42.83
N THR A 288 19.53 22.14 43.58
CA THR A 288 20.36 22.64 44.68
C THR A 288 20.50 21.59 45.78
N ASN A 289 19.40 20.95 46.15
CA ASN A 289 19.41 19.89 47.16
C ASN A 289 20.28 18.70 46.74
N TYR A 290 20.15 18.24 45.49
CA TYR A 290 21.01 17.19 44.93
C TYR A 290 22.50 17.56 45.01
N ASN A 291 22.84 18.80 44.59
CA ASN A 291 24.22 19.26 44.59
C ASN A 291 24.83 19.30 45.99
N GLU A 292 24.12 19.87 46.97
CA GLU A 292 24.63 20.00 48.34
C GLU A 292 24.73 18.64 49.05
N LEU A 293 23.77 17.74 48.81
CA LEU A 293 23.85 16.38 49.34
C LEU A 293 25.06 15.64 48.78
N LEU A 294 25.29 15.71 47.47
CA LEU A 294 26.41 15.02 46.82
C LEU A 294 27.77 15.59 47.26
N ARG A 295 27.86 16.92 47.49
CA ARG A 295 29.05 17.57 48.07
C ARG A 295 29.36 17.11 49.48
N LEU A 296 28.34 16.84 50.29
CA LEU A 296 28.52 16.32 51.64
C LEU A 296 28.98 14.85 51.59
N GLU A 297 28.36 14.04 50.74
CA GLU A 297 28.69 12.63 50.60
C GLU A 297 30.09 12.39 50.00
N SER A 298 30.57 13.26 49.10
CA SER A 298 31.91 13.16 48.50
C SER A 298 33.06 13.26 49.50
N LEU A 299 32.81 13.80 50.70
CA LEU A 299 33.81 13.88 51.77
C LEU A 299 34.13 12.51 52.39
N PHE A 300 33.22 11.54 52.26
CA PHE A 300 33.32 10.25 52.96
C PHE A 300 33.14 9.04 52.03
N LEU A 301 32.62 9.23 50.82
CA LEU A 301 32.33 8.19 49.85
C LEU A 301 33.03 8.47 48.52
N GLU A 302 33.20 7.44 47.68
CA GLU A 302 33.67 7.55 46.29
C GLU A 302 32.57 8.18 45.40
N LYS A 303 32.31 9.47 45.67
CA LYS A 303 31.36 10.31 44.96
C LYS A 303 32.00 11.66 44.65
N ASN A 304 31.57 12.29 43.56
CA ASN A 304 32.02 13.64 43.23
C ASN A 304 30.96 14.40 42.43
N LEU A 305 31.16 15.71 42.32
CA LEU A 305 30.29 16.63 41.62
C LEU A 305 31.14 17.63 40.82
N ILE A 306 30.87 17.75 39.51
CA ILE A 306 31.38 18.82 38.66
C ILE A 306 30.19 19.62 38.14
N THR A 307 30.20 20.94 38.31
CA THR A 307 29.12 21.84 37.85
C THR A 307 29.68 23.03 37.10
N SER A 308 28.93 23.55 36.12
CA SER A 308 29.23 24.86 35.53
C SER A 308 29.15 25.97 36.59
N LYS A 309 29.88 27.08 36.38
CA LYS A 309 29.90 28.22 37.31
C LYS A 309 28.52 28.86 37.52
N LYS A 310 27.64 28.78 36.52
CA LYS A 310 26.28 29.35 36.55
C LYS A 310 25.19 28.29 36.68
N GLY A 311 25.55 27.00 36.78
CA GLY A 311 24.59 25.91 36.84
C GLY A 311 23.88 25.66 35.51
N GLU A 312 24.57 25.80 34.39
CA GLU A 312 24.06 25.43 33.06
C GLU A 312 24.01 23.90 32.87
N TRP A 313 24.89 23.15 33.54
CA TRP A 313 24.98 21.70 33.49
C TRP A 313 25.62 21.14 34.77
N ARG A 314 25.39 19.85 35.03
CA ARG A 314 25.98 19.10 36.16
C ARG A 314 26.41 17.69 35.77
N ILE A 315 27.54 17.25 36.32
CA ILE A 315 28.08 15.89 36.19
C ILE A 315 28.21 15.32 37.60
N TYR A 316 27.45 14.26 37.88
CA TYR A 316 27.44 13.58 39.17
C TYR A 316 28.20 12.26 39.04
N ILE A 317 29.20 12.01 39.89
CA ILE A 317 30.04 10.79 39.79
C ILE A 317 29.82 9.91 41.01
N GLU A 318 29.62 8.61 40.80
CA GLU A 318 29.58 7.59 41.87
C GLU A 318 30.18 6.26 41.38
N LYS A 319 30.97 5.57 42.22
CA LYS A 319 31.61 4.31 41.81
C LYS A 319 30.67 3.09 41.67
N ASN A 320 29.53 3.08 42.35
CA ASN A 320 28.61 1.92 42.32
C ASN A 320 27.87 1.80 40.97
N SER A 321 27.23 0.63 40.74
CA SER A 321 26.48 0.36 39.51
C SER A 321 24.99 0.65 39.62
N ASP A 322 24.46 1.03 40.79
CA ASP A 322 23.02 1.21 40.97
C ASP A 322 22.46 2.31 40.05
N PHE A 323 21.34 2.02 39.40
CA PHE A 323 20.66 3.00 38.57
C PHE A 323 20.11 4.16 39.42
N LYS A 324 20.34 5.40 38.96
CA LYS A 324 19.75 6.62 39.50
C LYS A 324 19.20 7.46 38.36
N ALA A 325 17.93 7.84 38.47
CA ALA A 325 17.35 8.79 37.53
C ALA A 325 18.08 10.14 37.65
N SER A 326 18.29 10.78 36.50
CA SER A 326 18.78 12.15 36.48
C SER A 326 17.66 13.10 36.94
N PRO A 327 17.96 14.16 37.71
CA PRO A 327 17.02 15.26 37.93
C PRO A 327 16.79 16.12 36.66
N LEU A 328 17.23 15.62 35.49
CA LEU A 328 17.13 16.22 34.16
C LEU A 328 17.87 17.57 34.09
N ASN A 329 17.52 18.39 33.09
CA ASN A 329 18.06 19.75 32.95
C ASN A 329 19.59 19.76 32.83
N ARG A 330 20.09 18.98 31.86
CA ARG A 330 21.52 18.83 31.55
C ARG A 330 22.33 18.30 32.73
N THR A 331 21.80 17.27 33.39
CA THR A 331 22.44 16.61 34.52
C THR A 331 22.71 15.14 34.18
N ILE A 332 23.94 14.66 34.31
CA ILE A 332 24.28 13.27 33.98
C ILE A 332 25.00 12.58 35.14
N TRP A 333 24.63 11.33 35.41
CA TRP A 333 25.37 10.46 36.33
C TRP A 333 26.47 9.71 35.58
N ILE A 334 27.71 9.73 36.07
CA ILE A 334 28.84 8.93 35.58
C ILE A 334 29.11 7.82 36.59
N LYS A 335 28.95 6.56 36.16
CA LYS A 335 28.97 5.40 37.04
C LYS A 335 29.75 4.25 36.43
N SER A 336 30.17 3.29 37.26
CA SER A 336 30.87 2.08 36.78
C SER A 336 29.89 0.90 36.71
N ILE A 337 30.02 0.06 35.69
CA ILE A 337 29.26 -1.18 35.54
C ILE A 337 30.17 -2.29 35.03
N THR A 338 29.82 -3.55 35.24
CA THR A 338 30.58 -4.71 34.73
C THR A 338 29.67 -5.55 33.86
N SER A 339 30.19 -6.26 32.86
CA SER A 339 29.38 -7.09 31.96
C SER A 339 28.46 -8.07 32.71
N ASN A 340 28.93 -8.61 33.84
CA ASN A 340 28.21 -9.58 34.65
C ASN A 340 27.06 -8.98 35.47
N ASN A 341 27.11 -7.69 35.82
CA ASN A 341 26.11 -7.05 36.68
C ASN A 341 25.10 -6.17 35.92
N ILE A 342 25.21 -6.04 34.59
CA ILE A 342 24.26 -5.26 33.77
C ILE A 342 22.82 -5.75 34.02
N VAL A 343 22.58 -7.05 33.89
CA VAL A 343 21.23 -7.61 34.04
C VAL A 343 20.68 -7.42 35.46
N GLU A 344 21.53 -7.62 36.47
CA GLU A 344 21.16 -7.44 37.88
C GLU A 344 20.82 -5.98 38.19
N THR A 345 21.69 -5.05 37.77
CA THR A 345 21.54 -3.61 37.97
C THR A 345 20.20 -3.09 37.44
N PHE A 346 19.82 -3.57 36.26
CA PHE A 346 18.63 -3.07 35.57
C PHE A 346 17.37 -3.91 35.80
N GLN A 347 17.45 -5.01 36.56
CA GLN A 347 16.32 -5.93 36.79
C GLN A 347 15.06 -5.21 37.27
N LYS A 348 15.20 -4.27 38.21
CA LYS A 348 14.08 -3.50 38.78
C LYS A 348 13.55 -2.41 37.84
N HIS A 349 14.32 -2.04 36.82
CA HIS A 349 14.01 -0.98 35.88
C HIS A 349 13.59 -1.49 34.50
N ARG A 350 13.55 -2.82 34.30
CA ARG A 350 13.28 -3.47 33.02
C ARG A 350 12.07 -2.92 32.25
N GLY A 351 11.00 -2.54 32.93
CA GLY A 351 9.79 -1.98 32.29
C GLY A 351 9.93 -0.54 31.79
N TYR A 352 10.98 0.16 32.23
CA TYR A 352 11.24 1.57 31.96
C TYR A 352 12.39 1.78 30.97
N LEU A 353 13.27 0.80 30.78
CA LEU A 353 14.40 0.94 29.86
C LEU A 353 13.94 1.07 28.41
N GLN A 354 14.47 2.06 27.71
CA GLN A 354 14.16 2.31 26.31
C GLN A 354 15.43 2.30 25.46
N THR A 355 16.27 3.34 25.56
CA THR A 355 17.42 3.50 24.67
C THR A 355 18.75 3.36 25.42
N VAL A 356 19.68 2.61 24.84
CA VAL A 356 21.10 2.67 25.20
C VAL A 356 21.92 3.30 24.07
N GLY A 357 22.76 4.28 24.41
CA GLY A 357 23.81 4.79 23.51
C GLY A 357 25.12 4.05 23.77
N LEU A 358 25.65 3.38 22.77
CA LEU A 358 26.85 2.56 22.88
C LEU A 358 28.06 3.21 22.22
N SER A 359 29.18 3.16 22.92
CA SER A 359 30.51 3.38 22.37
C SER A 359 31.44 2.32 22.96
N ILE A 360 31.59 1.21 22.24
CA ILE A 360 32.33 0.02 22.70
C ILE A 360 33.28 -0.47 21.59
N SER A 361 34.40 -1.05 22.00
CA SER A 361 35.35 -1.73 21.11
C SER A 361 34.87 -3.14 20.73
N GLU A 362 35.45 -3.73 19.67
CA GLU A 362 35.10 -5.07 19.19
C GLU A 362 35.22 -6.15 20.28
N ASP A 363 36.19 -6.01 21.19
CA ASP A 363 36.42 -6.95 22.30
C ASP A 363 35.25 -7.04 23.29
N ASN A 364 34.42 -5.99 23.36
CA ASN A 364 33.29 -5.89 24.28
C ASN A 364 31.93 -6.07 23.59
N PHE A 365 31.89 -6.55 22.34
CA PHE A 365 30.65 -6.65 21.55
C PHE A 365 29.57 -7.52 22.24
N ASP A 366 29.96 -8.54 23.00
CA ASP A 366 29.05 -9.41 23.75
C ASP A 366 28.19 -8.68 24.78
N VAL A 367 28.59 -7.48 25.19
CA VAL A 367 27.83 -6.61 26.09
C VAL A 367 26.43 -6.30 25.57
N ILE A 368 26.25 -6.24 24.25
CA ILE A 368 24.94 -6.01 23.60
C ILE A 368 23.93 -7.08 24.04
N ASN A 369 24.33 -8.34 24.14
CA ASN A 369 23.45 -9.42 24.57
C ASN A 369 22.98 -9.25 26.03
N TYR A 370 23.84 -8.75 26.92
CA TYR A 370 23.47 -8.49 28.31
C TYR A 370 22.51 -7.31 28.42
N ILE A 371 22.69 -6.27 27.60
CA ILE A 371 21.79 -5.11 27.57
C ILE A 371 20.39 -5.49 27.05
N LEU A 372 20.32 -6.29 25.99
CA LEU A 372 19.04 -6.81 25.48
C LEU A 372 18.34 -7.69 26.53
N LYS A 373 19.09 -8.53 27.24
CA LYS A 373 18.56 -9.34 28.37
C LYS A 373 18.08 -8.48 29.54
N ALA A 374 18.72 -7.34 29.79
CA ALA A 374 18.29 -6.36 30.79
C ALA A 374 16.94 -5.71 30.43
N GLY A 375 16.55 -5.71 29.14
CA GLY A 375 15.26 -5.27 28.65
C GLY A 375 15.26 -3.91 27.97
N VAL A 376 16.43 -3.41 27.56
CA VAL A 376 16.52 -2.24 26.67
C VAL A 376 15.86 -2.57 25.33
N THR A 377 15.00 -1.68 24.84
CA THR A 377 14.26 -1.88 23.60
C THR A 377 15.03 -1.39 22.37
N ARG A 378 15.97 -0.46 22.56
CA ARG A 378 16.70 0.20 21.49
C ARG A 378 18.19 0.36 21.82
N VAL A 379 19.04 -0.15 20.93
CA VAL A 379 20.50 -0.04 21.03
C VAL A 379 20.98 0.83 19.87
N ARG A 380 21.63 1.95 20.18
CA ARG A 380 22.13 2.93 19.20
C ARG A 380 23.60 3.18 19.40
N GLU A 381 24.27 3.63 18.34
CA GLU A 381 25.56 4.30 18.48
C GLU A 381 25.36 5.59 19.29
N LEU A 382 26.29 5.89 20.18
CA LEU A 382 26.27 7.13 20.95
C LEU A 382 26.36 8.35 20.01
N GLY A 383 25.53 9.37 20.23
CA GLY A 383 25.35 10.51 19.31
C GLY A 383 24.20 10.33 18.32
N ARG A 384 23.56 9.15 18.31
CA ARG A 384 22.39 8.82 17.49
C ARG A 384 21.24 8.22 18.32
N MET A 385 21.25 8.43 19.63
CA MET A 385 20.23 7.93 20.56
C MET A 385 18.89 8.58 20.31
N GLN A 386 18.85 9.87 19.99
CA GLN A 386 17.62 10.62 19.78
C GLN A 386 17.12 10.63 18.33
N GLU A 387 17.87 10.02 17.40
CA GLU A 387 17.41 9.83 16.02
C GLU A 387 16.23 8.84 15.94
N SER A 388 15.36 9.05 14.95
CA SER A 388 14.24 8.17 14.62
C SER A 388 14.26 7.75 13.15
N TYR A 389 13.58 6.64 12.83
CA TYR A 389 13.35 6.22 11.43
C TYR A 389 11.88 5.87 11.17
N GLY A 390 11.48 5.85 9.89
CA GLY A 390 10.11 5.55 9.47
C GLY A 390 9.63 4.17 9.97
N GLY A 391 8.57 4.16 10.77
CA GLY A 391 7.98 2.94 11.33
C GLY A 391 8.74 2.32 12.50
N GLU A 392 9.61 3.06 13.18
CA GLU A 392 10.26 2.64 14.43
C GLU A 392 9.21 2.35 15.53
N PRO A 393 9.34 1.23 16.28
CA PRO A 393 8.45 0.94 17.40
C PRO A 393 8.65 1.95 18.54
N HIS A 394 7.55 2.51 19.04
CA HIS A 394 7.57 3.39 20.21
C HIS A 394 7.70 2.54 21.48
N ASP A 395 8.78 2.73 22.24
CA ASP A 395 9.08 1.95 23.45
C ASP A 395 9.13 0.44 23.24
N GLY A 396 9.55 0.00 22.04
CA GLY A 396 9.57 -1.42 21.67
C GLY A 396 8.19 -1.99 21.34
N GLU A 397 7.15 -1.16 21.29
CA GLU A 397 5.78 -1.55 20.98
C GLU A 397 5.28 -0.82 19.71
N TYR A 398 4.34 -1.46 19.01
CA TYR A 398 3.66 -0.86 17.88
C TYR A 398 2.31 -0.30 18.33
N ALA A 399 2.17 1.03 18.32
CA ALA A 399 0.98 1.74 18.79
C ALA A 399 -0.29 1.30 18.07
N LEU A 400 -0.26 1.18 16.73
CA LEU A 400 -1.38 0.75 15.91
C LEU A 400 -1.85 -0.66 16.27
N ARG A 401 -0.93 -1.59 16.58
CA ARG A 401 -1.31 -2.94 17.06
C ARG A 401 -2.14 -2.90 18.33
N ARG A 402 -1.94 -1.90 19.18
CA ARG A 402 -2.69 -1.72 20.42
C ARG A 402 -4.07 -1.10 20.16
N PHE A 403 -4.24 -0.36 19.06
CA PHE A 403 -5.49 0.30 18.65
C PHE A 403 -6.41 -0.55 17.77
N VAL A 404 -6.00 -1.77 17.41
CA VAL A 404 -6.79 -2.70 16.59
C VAL A 404 -6.98 -4.06 17.26
N LYS A 405 -7.86 -4.89 16.70
CA LYS A 405 -8.03 -6.30 17.05
C LYS A 405 -7.92 -7.17 15.80
N ARG A 406 -7.37 -8.37 15.95
CA ARG A 406 -7.34 -9.36 14.87
C ARG A 406 -8.70 -10.04 14.79
N VAL A 407 -9.22 -10.20 13.58
CA VAL A 407 -10.48 -10.88 13.29
C VAL A 407 -10.23 -12.01 12.32
N SER A 408 -11.02 -13.07 12.42
CA SER A 408 -10.96 -14.24 11.55
C SER A 408 -12.35 -14.64 11.06
N LEU A 409 -12.45 -15.07 9.81
CA LEU A 409 -13.67 -15.56 9.18
C LEU A 409 -13.40 -16.90 8.51
N ASP A 410 -14.29 -17.85 8.72
CA ASP A 410 -14.30 -19.14 8.00
C ASP A 410 -15.75 -19.46 7.62
N LEU A 411 -16.11 -19.14 6.38
CA LEU A 411 -17.48 -19.27 5.87
C LEU A 411 -17.45 -19.94 4.50
N ASP A 412 -18.26 -20.98 4.32
CA ASP A 412 -18.35 -21.74 3.08
C ASP A 412 -18.69 -20.88 1.85
N ILE A 413 -19.55 -19.86 2.03
CA ILE A 413 -19.93 -18.93 0.95
C ILE A 413 -18.75 -18.10 0.43
N LEU A 414 -17.66 -18.00 1.19
CA LEU A 414 -16.45 -17.27 0.84
C LEU A 414 -15.31 -18.18 0.34
N LYS A 415 -15.53 -19.49 0.20
CA LYS A 415 -14.50 -20.45 -0.25
C LYS A 415 -13.80 -20.08 -1.55
N ARG A 416 -14.47 -19.35 -2.45
CA ARG A 416 -13.94 -18.91 -3.75
C ARG A 416 -13.56 -17.43 -3.79
N ASN A 417 -13.55 -16.75 -2.65
CA ASN A 417 -13.12 -15.37 -2.51
C ASN A 417 -11.78 -15.37 -1.80
N TYR A 418 -10.87 -14.49 -2.20
CA TYR A 418 -9.61 -14.34 -1.49
C TYR A 418 -9.75 -13.33 -0.36
N ARG A 419 -10.51 -12.26 -0.60
CA ARG A 419 -10.79 -11.20 0.37
C ARG A 419 -12.29 -10.94 0.52
N LEU A 420 -12.70 -10.48 1.69
CA LEU A 420 -14.07 -10.06 1.99
C LEU A 420 -14.47 -8.83 1.18
N ASP A 421 -13.51 -7.92 0.96
CA ASP A 421 -13.72 -6.64 0.28
C ASP A 421 -14.22 -6.80 -1.16
N GLU A 422 -13.99 -7.96 -1.80
CA GLU A 422 -14.59 -8.31 -3.08
C GLU A 422 -16.13 -8.24 -3.06
N LYS A 423 -16.75 -8.35 -1.87
CA LYS A 423 -18.20 -8.24 -1.64
C LYS A 423 -18.65 -6.81 -1.28
N SER A 424 -17.72 -5.88 -1.11
CA SER A 424 -17.99 -4.45 -0.86
C SER A 424 -18.06 -3.67 -2.17
N GLU A 425 -18.76 -2.54 -2.20
CA GLU A 425 -18.79 -1.70 -3.40
C GLU A 425 -17.44 -1.00 -3.54
N GLY A 426 -16.69 -1.35 -4.58
CA GLY A 426 -15.42 -0.71 -4.88
C GLY A 426 -15.64 0.73 -5.36
N ARG A 427 -14.96 1.68 -4.72
CA ARG A 427 -14.93 3.07 -5.21
C ARG A 427 -13.80 3.24 -6.23
N GLN A 428 -14.14 3.73 -7.40
CA GLN A 428 -13.14 4.18 -8.36
C GLN A 428 -12.65 5.58 -8.01
N ILE A 429 -11.34 5.71 -7.82
CA ILE A 429 -10.68 7.00 -7.71
C ILE A 429 -9.96 7.23 -9.03
N ILE A 430 -10.37 8.27 -9.75
CA ILE A 430 -9.82 8.66 -11.05
C ILE A 430 -9.68 10.17 -11.07
N ASN A 431 -8.48 10.66 -11.37
CA ASN A 431 -8.24 12.09 -11.50
C ASN A 431 -8.64 12.58 -12.90
N LYS A 432 -9.92 12.94 -13.06
CA LYS A 432 -10.50 13.40 -14.33
C LYS A 432 -9.94 14.74 -14.83
N SER A 433 -9.13 15.46 -14.05
CA SER A 433 -8.47 16.69 -14.52
C SER A 433 -7.24 16.41 -15.40
N LEU A 434 -6.71 15.18 -15.37
CA LEU A 434 -5.59 14.77 -16.23
C LEU A 434 -6.08 14.45 -17.64
N PRO A 435 -5.28 14.75 -18.69
CA PRO A 435 -5.59 14.31 -20.05
C PRO A 435 -5.54 12.78 -20.16
N VAL A 436 -6.24 12.23 -21.15
CA VAL A 436 -6.13 10.80 -21.49
C VAL A 436 -4.73 10.54 -22.03
N MET A 437 -4.04 9.57 -21.45
CA MET A 437 -2.69 9.17 -21.85
C MET A 437 -2.75 8.24 -23.06
N THR A 438 -2.12 8.63 -24.15
CA THR A 438 -1.95 7.80 -25.34
C THR A 438 -0.76 6.85 -25.19
N LYS A 439 -0.62 5.89 -26.12
CA LYS A 439 0.57 5.05 -26.19
C LYS A 439 1.86 5.84 -26.45
N GLU A 440 1.78 6.94 -27.19
CA GLU A 440 2.95 7.78 -27.45
C GLU A 440 3.37 8.53 -26.18
N ASP A 441 2.39 9.04 -25.43
CA ASP A 441 2.64 9.69 -24.13
C ASP A 441 3.33 8.72 -23.16
N PHE A 442 2.82 7.49 -23.04
CA PHE A 442 3.45 6.44 -22.22
C PHE A 442 4.90 6.20 -22.61
N GLN A 443 5.19 6.11 -23.92
CA GLN A 443 6.55 5.89 -24.43
C GLN A 443 7.50 7.08 -24.21
N SER A 444 6.95 8.26 -23.97
CA SER A 444 7.70 9.48 -23.68
C SER A 444 7.99 9.69 -22.19
N LEU A 445 7.38 8.91 -21.30
CA LEU A 445 7.57 9.05 -19.86
C LEU A 445 9.04 8.84 -19.48
N SER A 446 9.58 9.76 -18.68
CA SER A 446 10.93 9.65 -18.12
C SER A 446 10.99 8.55 -17.06
N LEU A 447 11.99 7.68 -17.17
CA LEU A 447 12.22 6.60 -16.22
C LEU A 447 12.94 7.15 -14.98
N ASP A 448 12.42 6.85 -13.79
CA ASP A 448 13.13 7.04 -12.51
C ASP A 448 14.15 5.91 -12.31
N ASP A 449 15.42 6.18 -12.61
CA ASP A 449 16.46 5.14 -12.67
C ASP A 449 16.71 4.45 -11.31
N GLU A 450 16.43 5.10 -10.17
CA GLU A 450 16.77 4.52 -8.86
C GLU A 450 15.78 3.42 -8.41
N ARG A 451 14.48 3.58 -8.71
CA ARG A 451 13.43 2.63 -8.29
C ARG A 451 13.14 1.52 -9.30
N ASN A 452 13.52 1.71 -10.56
CA ASN A 452 13.34 0.71 -11.62
C ASN A 452 14.33 -0.46 -11.46
N LYS A 453 13.81 -1.69 -11.29
CA LYS A 453 14.64 -2.91 -11.09
C LYS A 453 14.30 -4.05 -12.05
N LEU A 454 13.11 -4.03 -12.67
CA LEU A 454 12.64 -5.08 -13.57
C LEU A 454 12.09 -4.49 -14.86
N PHE A 455 12.39 -5.11 -16.01
CA PHE A 455 12.13 -4.56 -17.34
C PHE A 455 11.47 -5.62 -18.24
N PHE A 456 10.31 -5.28 -18.81
CA PHE A 456 9.62 -6.11 -19.79
C PHE A 456 9.37 -5.34 -21.08
N ARG A 457 9.27 -6.06 -22.19
CA ARG A 457 8.92 -5.50 -23.49
C ARG A 457 7.41 -5.33 -23.60
N SER A 458 6.97 -4.11 -23.88
CA SER A 458 5.58 -3.81 -24.19
C SER A 458 5.11 -4.54 -25.46
N GLY A 459 3.88 -5.04 -25.44
CA GLY A 459 3.23 -5.60 -26.63
C GLY A 459 2.71 -4.48 -27.53
N GLY A 460 3.05 -4.49 -28.83
CA GLY A 460 2.56 -3.47 -29.77
C GLY A 460 2.54 -3.94 -31.22
N SER A 461 1.38 -3.80 -31.87
CA SER A 461 1.18 -4.04 -33.32
C SER A 461 1.86 -2.97 -34.20
N SER A 462 2.27 -1.84 -33.61
CA SER A 462 2.92 -0.73 -34.30
C SER A 462 4.40 -0.99 -34.65
N GLY A 463 5.08 -1.93 -33.98
CA GLY A 463 6.45 -2.37 -34.30
C GLY A 463 7.57 -1.63 -33.57
N LYS A 464 7.32 -0.46 -32.96
CA LYS A 464 8.27 0.21 -32.07
C LYS A 464 8.00 -0.25 -30.64
N SER A 465 8.80 -1.19 -30.13
CA SER A 465 8.63 -1.72 -28.79
C SER A 465 9.26 -0.81 -27.74
N ALA A 466 8.48 -0.41 -26.73
CA ALA A 466 8.99 0.26 -25.53
C ALA A 466 9.23 -0.75 -24.40
N LEU A 467 10.08 -0.37 -23.44
CA LEU A 467 10.27 -1.11 -22.19
C LEU A 467 9.30 -0.58 -21.14
N SER A 468 8.57 -1.49 -20.50
CA SER A 468 7.82 -1.21 -19.27
C SER A 468 8.69 -1.60 -18.08
N THR A 469 8.81 -0.69 -17.12
CA THR A 469 9.72 -0.82 -15.98
C THR A 469 8.94 -1.00 -14.68
N PHE A 470 9.50 -1.72 -13.70
CA PHE A 470 8.84 -2.02 -12.44
C PHE A 470 9.84 -1.96 -11.27
N SER A 471 9.37 -1.52 -10.10
CA SER A 471 9.96 -1.91 -8.82
C SER A 471 9.55 -3.35 -8.50
N TYR A 472 10.32 -4.09 -7.70
CA TYR A 472 9.89 -5.43 -7.27
C TYR A 472 8.59 -5.39 -6.45
N HIS A 473 8.40 -4.33 -5.65
CA HIS A 473 7.17 -4.13 -4.90
C HIS A 473 5.96 -4.02 -5.84
N SER A 474 5.97 -3.07 -6.78
CA SER A 474 4.88 -2.87 -7.75
C SER A 474 4.59 -4.11 -8.60
N TYR A 475 5.63 -4.84 -9.04
CA TYR A 475 5.47 -6.09 -9.77
C TYR A 475 4.77 -7.15 -8.92
N HIS A 476 5.24 -7.40 -7.69
CA HIS A 476 4.66 -8.42 -6.82
C HIS A 476 3.25 -8.08 -6.36
N THR A 477 2.93 -6.80 -6.14
CA THR A 477 1.56 -6.34 -5.84
C THR A 477 0.62 -6.66 -6.99
N GLN A 478 1.03 -6.40 -8.24
CA GLN A 478 0.25 -6.76 -9.43
C GLN A 478 0.09 -8.28 -9.59
N MET A 479 1.16 -9.05 -9.36
CA MET A 479 1.09 -10.52 -9.46
C MET A 479 0.20 -11.14 -8.39
N LEU A 480 0.17 -10.58 -7.17
CA LEU A 480 -0.78 -11.00 -6.14
C LEU A 480 -2.22 -10.74 -6.58
N ALA A 481 -2.53 -9.54 -7.09
CA ALA A 481 -3.87 -9.23 -7.60
C ALA A 481 -4.28 -10.13 -8.78
N ALA A 482 -3.35 -10.51 -9.66
CA ALA A 482 -3.62 -11.49 -10.71
C ALA A 482 -3.83 -12.92 -10.16
N SER A 483 -3.17 -13.27 -9.06
CA SER A 483 -3.38 -14.54 -8.35
C SER A 483 -4.79 -14.64 -7.77
N GLU A 484 -5.32 -13.55 -7.22
CA GLU A 484 -6.72 -13.45 -6.78
C GLU A 484 -7.70 -13.64 -7.93
N GLY A 485 -7.40 -13.04 -9.09
CA GLY A 485 -8.18 -13.22 -10.30
C GLY A 485 -8.18 -14.66 -10.80
N LEU A 486 -7.02 -15.33 -10.80
CA LEU A 486 -6.88 -16.72 -11.22
C LEU A 486 -7.56 -17.70 -10.24
N TYR A 487 -7.50 -17.41 -8.94
CA TYR A 487 -8.28 -18.12 -7.93
C TYR A 487 -9.79 -17.99 -8.19
N ALA A 488 -10.25 -16.76 -8.48
CA ALA A 488 -11.64 -16.50 -8.83
C ALA A 488 -12.09 -17.21 -10.13
N ALA A 489 -11.17 -17.39 -11.09
CA ALA A 489 -11.41 -18.11 -12.33
C ALA A 489 -11.59 -19.63 -12.12
N GLY A 490 -11.16 -20.16 -10.96
CA GLY A 490 -11.38 -21.54 -10.54
C GLY A 490 -10.11 -22.39 -10.44
N LEU A 491 -8.93 -21.77 -10.41
CA LEU A 491 -7.70 -22.48 -10.08
C LEU A 491 -7.72 -22.84 -8.59
N ASP A 492 -7.49 -24.11 -8.29
CA ASP A 492 -7.37 -24.65 -6.95
C ASP A 492 -5.89 -24.95 -6.66
N PRO A 493 -5.18 -24.06 -5.93
CA PRO A 493 -3.75 -24.22 -5.72
C PRO A 493 -3.38 -25.43 -4.86
N LYS A 494 -4.34 -26.04 -4.16
CA LYS A 494 -4.12 -27.22 -3.34
C LYS A 494 -4.12 -28.51 -4.17
N ASN A 495 -4.98 -28.58 -5.19
CA ASN A 495 -5.24 -29.82 -5.92
C ASN A 495 -4.81 -29.78 -7.39
N ASP A 496 -4.75 -28.61 -8.02
CA ASP A 496 -4.41 -28.49 -9.43
C ASP A 496 -2.91 -28.70 -9.67
N ARG A 497 -2.59 -29.40 -10.76
CA ARG A 497 -1.23 -29.67 -11.22
C ARG A 497 -0.99 -28.84 -12.48
N CYS A 498 -0.43 -27.67 -12.29
CA CYS A 498 -0.40 -26.60 -13.29
C CYS A 498 0.83 -26.69 -14.19
N MET A 499 0.67 -26.70 -15.51
CA MET A 499 1.78 -26.50 -16.45
C MET A 499 1.67 -25.13 -17.12
N ASN A 500 2.70 -24.31 -16.94
CA ASN A 500 2.79 -22.98 -17.54
C ASN A 500 3.43 -23.07 -18.92
N LEU A 501 2.61 -22.90 -19.95
CA LEU A 501 2.91 -22.94 -21.38
C LEU A 501 2.86 -21.54 -22.03
N PHE A 502 2.94 -20.45 -21.24
CA PHE A 502 3.18 -19.13 -21.83
C PHE A 502 4.59 -19.04 -22.42
N PHE A 503 4.77 -18.21 -23.45
CA PHE A 503 6.09 -17.95 -24.02
C PHE A 503 7.02 -17.27 -23.01
N GLY A 504 8.25 -17.79 -22.90
CA GLY A 504 9.32 -17.23 -22.09
C GLY A 504 10.45 -16.64 -22.95
N GLY A 505 11.21 -15.71 -22.37
CA GLY A 505 12.36 -15.07 -23.03
C GLY A 505 12.00 -13.85 -23.89
N GLY A 506 13.00 -13.28 -24.57
CA GLY A 506 12.81 -12.13 -25.48
C GLY A 506 12.30 -10.85 -24.80
N LEU A 507 12.52 -10.72 -23.48
CA LEU A 507 11.98 -9.68 -22.59
C LEU A 507 10.45 -9.69 -22.44
N TYR A 508 9.74 -10.72 -22.92
CA TYR A 508 8.30 -10.83 -22.72
C TYR A 508 7.96 -11.33 -21.31
N GLY A 509 7.01 -10.66 -20.67
CA GLY A 509 6.64 -10.97 -19.28
C GLY A 509 5.71 -12.16 -19.10
N GLY A 510 5.05 -12.67 -20.16
CA GLY A 510 3.96 -13.65 -20.05
C GLY A 510 4.28 -14.85 -19.15
N PHE A 511 5.32 -15.62 -19.48
CA PHE A 511 5.73 -16.77 -18.67
C PHE A 511 6.14 -16.41 -17.24
N LEU A 512 6.95 -15.35 -17.06
CA LEU A 512 7.47 -14.95 -15.74
C LEU A 512 6.38 -14.40 -14.82
N SER A 513 5.41 -13.67 -15.39
CA SER A 513 4.22 -13.21 -14.67
C SER A 513 3.42 -14.40 -14.16
N PHE A 514 3.10 -15.38 -15.02
CA PHE A 514 2.34 -16.56 -14.59
C PHE A 514 3.14 -17.50 -13.66
N PHE A 515 4.47 -17.55 -13.79
CA PHE A 515 5.33 -18.22 -12.81
C PHE A 515 5.18 -17.59 -11.43
N THR A 516 5.25 -16.24 -11.36
CA THR A 516 5.13 -15.50 -10.09
C THR A 516 3.71 -15.60 -9.52
N ILE A 517 2.68 -15.57 -10.36
CA ILE A 517 1.29 -15.77 -9.95
C ILE A 517 1.12 -17.13 -9.26
N LEU A 518 1.57 -18.21 -9.91
CA LEU A 518 1.50 -19.55 -9.34
C LEU A 518 2.36 -19.69 -8.07
N GLU A 519 3.51 -19.01 -8.01
CA GLU A 519 4.35 -18.92 -6.81
C GLU A 519 3.62 -18.25 -5.63
N LYS A 520 2.95 -17.11 -5.85
CA LYS A 520 2.16 -16.43 -4.81
C LYS A 520 1.01 -17.28 -4.31
N MET A 521 0.41 -18.08 -5.19
CA MET A 521 -0.62 -19.06 -4.82
C MET A 521 -0.05 -20.31 -4.12
N LYS A 522 1.28 -20.50 -4.14
CA LYS A 522 1.97 -21.75 -3.77
C LYS A 522 1.37 -22.97 -4.48
N ALA A 523 0.94 -22.79 -5.73
CA ALA A 523 0.37 -23.87 -6.53
C ALA A 523 1.47 -24.84 -7.02
N LEU A 524 1.13 -26.11 -7.20
CA LEU A 524 2.04 -27.07 -7.82
C LEU A 524 2.21 -26.70 -9.30
N GLN A 525 3.41 -26.27 -9.69
CA GLN A 525 3.68 -25.77 -11.03
C GLN A 525 4.82 -26.50 -11.77
N PHE A 526 4.60 -26.76 -13.05
CA PHE A 526 5.57 -27.25 -14.03
C PHE A 526 5.91 -26.11 -15.00
N PRO A 527 7.08 -25.46 -14.85
CA PRO A 527 7.46 -24.27 -15.62
C PRO A 527 8.01 -24.65 -17.02
N MET A 528 7.17 -25.24 -17.87
CA MET A 528 7.56 -25.79 -19.18
C MET A 528 7.88 -24.71 -20.24
N ALA A 529 7.17 -23.58 -20.18
CA ALA A 529 7.05 -22.60 -21.26
C ALA A 529 6.46 -23.20 -22.55
N ALA A 530 6.14 -22.36 -23.54
CA ALA A 530 5.79 -22.82 -24.87
C ALA A 530 7.04 -23.42 -25.56
N TYR A 531 7.27 -24.72 -25.37
CA TYR A 531 8.43 -25.43 -25.90
C TYR A 531 8.17 -25.93 -27.33
N GLU A 532 9.20 -25.92 -28.17
CA GLU A 532 9.06 -26.28 -29.59
C GLU A 532 8.73 -27.76 -29.81
N ASP A 533 9.28 -28.65 -28.97
CA ASP A 533 8.99 -30.08 -29.03
C ASP A 533 7.64 -30.40 -28.36
N LEU A 534 6.58 -30.39 -29.16
CA LEU A 534 5.23 -30.69 -28.71
C LEU A 534 5.04 -32.14 -28.25
N GLU A 535 5.85 -33.09 -28.75
CA GLU A 535 5.78 -34.49 -28.30
C GLU A 535 6.25 -34.56 -26.85
N PHE A 536 7.42 -33.98 -26.56
CA PHE A 536 7.96 -33.89 -25.21
C PHE A 536 6.99 -33.22 -24.23
N VAL A 537 6.32 -32.14 -24.65
CA VAL A 537 5.31 -31.46 -23.83
C VAL A 537 4.12 -32.38 -23.54
N ALA A 538 3.59 -33.06 -24.56
CA ALA A 538 2.45 -33.97 -24.41
C ALA A 538 2.79 -35.19 -23.54
N GLU A 539 3.97 -35.78 -23.71
CA GLU A 539 4.46 -36.88 -22.88
C GLU A 539 4.66 -36.44 -21.43
N SER A 540 5.26 -35.26 -21.21
CA SER A 540 5.44 -34.67 -19.87
C SER A 540 4.10 -34.43 -19.17
N ILE A 541 3.09 -33.96 -19.89
CA ILE A 541 1.73 -33.78 -19.34
C ILE A 541 1.20 -35.11 -18.78
N VAL A 542 1.37 -36.20 -19.52
CA VAL A 542 0.90 -37.53 -19.11
C VAL A 542 1.75 -38.09 -17.97
N GLU A 543 3.07 -38.02 -18.09
CA GLU A 543 4.02 -38.55 -17.10
C GLU A 543 3.83 -37.89 -15.73
N TYR A 544 3.78 -36.56 -15.71
CA TYR A 544 3.63 -35.80 -14.47
C TYR A 544 2.18 -35.59 -14.04
N GLN A 545 1.23 -36.19 -14.74
CA GLN A 545 -0.21 -36.10 -14.45
C GLN A 545 -0.66 -34.64 -14.33
N VAL A 546 -0.23 -33.79 -15.26
CA VAL A 546 -0.68 -32.40 -15.34
C VAL A 546 -2.16 -32.40 -15.71
N ASP A 547 -2.97 -31.62 -14.98
CA ASP A 547 -4.41 -31.51 -15.22
C ASP A 547 -4.88 -30.08 -15.53
N THR A 548 -4.00 -29.10 -15.38
CA THR A 548 -4.30 -27.68 -15.55
C THR A 548 -3.25 -27.03 -16.44
N LEU A 549 -3.67 -26.46 -17.58
CA LEU A 549 -2.77 -25.77 -18.51
C LEU A 549 -2.97 -24.25 -18.42
N LEU A 550 -1.87 -23.50 -18.42
CA LEU A 550 -1.88 -22.05 -18.53
C LEU A 550 -1.09 -21.64 -19.77
N GLY A 551 -1.67 -20.91 -20.72
CA GLY A 551 -0.91 -20.54 -21.91
C GLY A 551 -1.66 -19.75 -22.98
N MET A 552 -0.99 -19.51 -24.10
CA MET A 552 -1.59 -18.85 -25.26
C MET A 552 -2.53 -19.82 -25.98
N PRO A 553 -3.76 -19.38 -26.35
CA PRO A 553 -4.68 -20.19 -27.14
C PRO A 553 -4.04 -20.83 -28.37
N SER A 554 -3.31 -20.07 -29.19
CA SER A 554 -2.62 -20.56 -30.39
C SER A 554 -1.77 -21.80 -30.14
N TYR A 555 -0.90 -21.76 -29.12
CA TYR A 555 -0.03 -22.88 -28.76
C TYR A 555 -0.80 -24.08 -28.22
N ILE A 556 -1.80 -23.85 -27.35
CA ILE A 556 -2.63 -24.93 -26.79
C ILE A 556 -3.41 -25.63 -27.90
N VAL A 557 -4.01 -24.86 -28.82
CA VAL A 557 -4.72 -25.42 -29.98
C VAL A 557 -3.78 -26.28 -30.84
N GLU A 558 -2.57 -25.79 -31.10
CA GLU A 558 -1.57 -26.53 -31.88
C GLU A 558 -1.17 -27.84 -31.20
N LEU A 559 -0.93 -27.82 -29.88
CA LEU A 559 -0.62 -28.99 -29.07
C LEU A 559 -1.71 -30.06 -29.20
N PHE A 560 -2.99 -29.70 -28.96
CA PHE A 560 -4.10 -30.64 -29.09
C PHE A 560 -4.33 -31.12 -30.53
N THR A 561 -4.11 -30.25 -31.51
CA THR A 561 -4.28 -30.61 -32.94
C THR A 561 -3.21 -31.60 -33.40
N LYS A 562 -1.95 -31.40 -33.01
CA LYS A 562 -0.82 -32.22 -33.45
C LYS A 562 -0.59 -33.46 -32.58
N LYS A 563 -0.87 -33.37 -31.29
CA LYS A 563 -0.52 -34.37 -30.27
C LYS A 563 -1.71 -34.90 -29.48
N GLY A 564 -2.92 -34.64 -29.96
CA GLY A 564 -4.17 -35.09 -29.34
C GLY A 564 -4.27 -36.61 -29.09
N SER A 565 -3.58 -37.44 -29.89
CA SER A 565 -3.53 -38.90 -29.68
C SER A 565 -2.81 -39.32 -28.39
N ILE A 566 -1.89 -38.49 -27.89
CA ILE A 566 -1.16 -38.72 -26.62
C ILE A 566 -1.99 -38.21 -25.45
N LEU A 567 -2.65 -37.06 -25.65
CA LEU A 567 -3.49 -36.40 -24.66
C LEU A 567 -4.83 -37.13 -24.51
N LYS A 568 -4.88 -38.13 -23.64
CA LYS A 568 -6.09 -38.89 -23.34
C LYS A 568 -7.20 -38.00 -22.80
N LYS A 569 -8.45 -38.36 -23.10
CA LYS A 569 -9.65 -37.72 -22.54
C LYS A 569 -9.60 -37.74 -21.00
N GLY A 570 -9.84 -36.58 -20.38
CA GLY A 570 -9.82 -36.39 -18.93
C GLY A 570 -8.42 -36.17 -18.32
N CYS A 571 -7.35 -36.19 -19.13
CA CYS A 571 -6.01 -35.83 -18.66
C CYS A 571 -5.96 -34.37 -18.23
N ILE A 572 -6.49 -33.46 -19.07
CA ILE A 572 -6.60 -32.03 -18.79
C ILE A 572 -8.03 -31.70 -18.39
N LYS A 573 -8.21 -31.10 -17.21
CA LYS A 573 -9.50 -30.65 -16.68
C LYS A 573 -9.69 -29.15 -16.83
N LYS A 574 -8.61 -28.37 -16.75
CA LYS A 574 -8.68 -26.90 -16.72
C LYS A 574 -7.70 -26.28 -17.69
N ILE A 575 -8.14 -25.23 -18.38
CA ILE A 575 -7.31 -24.41 -19.26
C ILE A 575 -7.55 -22.94 -18.91
N PHE A 576 -6.48 -22.25 -18.50
CA PHE A 576 -6.48 -20.81 -18.29
C PHE A 576 -5.66 -20.14 -19.38
N PHE A 577 -6.23 -19.18 -20.09
CA PHE A 577 -5.56 -18.57 -21.24
C PHE A 577 -5.43 -17.06 -21.13
N GLY A 578 -4.52 -16.47 -21.89
CA GLY A 578 -4.33 -15.02 -21.92
C GLY A 578 -3.73 -14.57 -23.24
N GLY A 579 -3.66 -13.25 -23.46
CA GLY A 579 -3.02 -12.63 -24.62
C GLY A 579 -3.76 -12.75 -25.96
N GLU A 580 -4.59 -13.78 -26.15
CA GLU A 580 -5.43 -13.97 -27.35
C GLU A 580 -6.85 -14.40 -26.97
N HIS A 581 -7.77 -14.25 -27.92
CA HIS A 581 -9.10 -14.85 -27.82
C HIS A 581 -9.03 -16.35 -28.10
N PHE A 582 -9.67 -17.14 -27.24
CA PHE A 582 -9.74 -18.59 -27.44
C PHE A 582 -10.89 -18.94 -28.40
N PRO A 583 -10.65 -19.61 -29.54
CA PRO A 583 -11.70 -19.87 -30.54
C PRO A 583 -12.83 -20.77 -30.01
N GLU A 584 -14.09 -20.35 -30.16
CA GLU A 584 -15.27 -21.08 -29.64
C GLU A 584 -15.42 -22.52 -30.18
N LYS A 585 -15.11 -22.72 -31.47
CA LYS A 585 -15.09 -24.06 -32.08
C LYS A 585 -14.11 -24.98 -31.34
N MET A 586 -12.94 -24.45 -30.96
CA MET A 586 -11.92 -25.22 -30.27
C MET A 586 -12.29 -25.46 -28.81
N LYS A 587 -12.89 -24.48 -28.12
CA LYS A 587 -13.43 -24.70 -26.76
C LYS A 587 -14.41 -25.87 -26.74
N THR A 588 -15.36 -25.87 -27.68
CA THR A 588 -16.37 -26.93 -27.80
C THR A 588 -15.74 -28.31 -28.00
N LEU A 589 -14.72 -28.40 -28.87
CA LEU A 589 -13.97 -29.62 -29.14
C LEU A 589 -13.23 -30.11 -27.88
N LEU A 590 -12.51 -29.24 -27.19
CA LEU A 590 -11.76 -29.60 -25.98
C LEU A 590 -12.69 -30.08 -24.85
N ILE A 591 -13.84 -29.44 -24.68
CA ILE A 591 -14.83 -29.86 -23.68
C ILE A 591 -15.42 -31.24 -24.03
N LYS A 592 -15.89 -31.42 -25.28
CA LYS A 592 -16.61 -32.62 -25.69
C LYS A 592 -15.69 -33.84 -25.84
N ASP A 593 -14.56 -33.65 -26.52
CA ASP A 593 -13.73 -34.75 -27.00
C ASP A 593 -12.60 -35.05 -26.01
N TYR A 594 -12.06 -34.02 -25.34
CA TYR A 594 -10.98 -34.18 -24.35
C TYR A 594 -11.45 -34.10 -22.89
N GLY A 595 -12.71 -33.73 -22.63
CA GLY A 595 -13.27 -33.72 -21.28
C GLY A 595 -12.78 -32.56 -20.42
N VAL A 596 -12.35 -31.46 -21.03
CA VAL A 596 -11.98 -30.24 -20.30
C VAL A 596 -13.22 -29.63 -19.65
N GLU A 597 -13.16 -29.33 -18.36
CA GLU A 597 -14.28 -28.82 -17.55
C GLU A 597 -14.31 -27.29 -17.53
N ILE A 598 -13.13 -26.65 -17.49
CA ILE A 598 -12.99 -25.18 -17.38
C ILE A 598 -12.07 -24.67 -18.48
N ILE A 599 -12.55 -23.71 -19.27
CA ILE A 599 -11.74 -22.91 -20.20
C ILE A 599 -12.05 -21.44 -19.96
N ARG A 600 -11.14 -20.69 -19.32
CA ARG A 600 -11.37 -19.29 -18.93
C ARG A 600 -10.13 -18.42 -19.14
N SER A 601 -10.37 -17.12 -19.31
CA SER A 601 -9.29 -16.14 -19.30
C SER A 601 -8.64 -16.12 -17.92
N ALA A 602 -7.33 -16.38 -17.89
CA ALA A 602 -6.49 -16.33 -16.70
C ALA A 602 -6.35 -14.89 -16.21
N SER A 603 -6.20 -13.96 -17.15
CA SER A 603 -6.10 -12.51 -16.93
C SER A 603 -6.22 -11.79 -18.26
N TYR A 604 -7.04 -10.73 -18.30
CA TYR A 604 -6.92 -9.69 -19.31
C TYR A 604 -5.98 -8.63 -18.76
N GLY A 605 -4.94 -8.28 -19.54
CA GLY A 605 -3.92 -7.36 -19.05
C GLY A 605 -3.04 -6.81 -20.16
N SER A 606 -2.23 -5.82 -19.79
CA SER A 606 -1.16 -5.28 -20.62
C SER A 606 0.15 -5.28 -19.83
N VAL A 607 1.28 -5.34 -20.52
CA VAL A 607 2.60 -5.20 -19.87
C VAL A 607 2.79 -3.78 -19.31
N ASP A 608 2.09 -2.81 -19.87
CA ASP A 608 2.24 -1.40 -19.53
C ASP A 608 1.47 -1.08 -18.24
N ALA A 609 0.16 -1.34 -18.22
CA ALA A 609 -0.74 -1.02 -17.10
C ALA A 609 -0.91 -2.16 -16.07
N GLY A 610 -0.50 -3.38 -16.42
CA GLY A 610 -0.60 -4.56 -15.56
C GLY A 610 -1.82 -5.45 -15.84
N PRO A 611 -2.17 -6.34 -14.89
CA PRO A 611 -3.41 -7.09 -14.92
C PRO A 611 -4.61 -6.14 -14.79
N LEU A 612 -5.54 -6.22 -15.74
CA LEU A 612 -6.67 -5.31 -15.86
C LEU A 612 -7.97 -5.95 -15.38
N GLY A 613 -8.20 -7.21 -15.74
CA GLY A 613 -9.41 -7.92 -15.34
C GLY A 613 -9.25 -9.43 -15.35
N PHE A 614 -10.21 -10.12 -14.73
CA PHE A 614 -10.21 -11.57 -14.57
C PHE A 614 -11.62 -12.13 -14.74
N GLN A 615 -11.73 -13.42 -15.05
CA GLN A 615 -13.01 -14.11 -15.13
C GLN A 615 -13.35 -14.81 -13.82
N CYS A 616 -14.65 -14.88 -13.51
CA CYS A 616 -15.15 -15.80 -12.49
C CYS A 616 -15.99 -16.91 -13.15
N GLU A 617 -16.60 -17.78 -12.35
CA GLU A 617 -17.36 -18.90 -12.88
C GLU A 617 -18.61 -18.53 -13.71
N TYR A 618 -19.14 -17.32 -13.51
CA TYR A 618 -20.32 -16.79 -14.20
C TYR A 618 -19.96 -15.73 -15.24
N CYS A 619 -18.67 -15.51 -15.51
CA CYS A 619 -18.26 -14.70 -16.65
C CYS A 619 -18.36 -15.56 -17.91
N GLU A 620 -19.02 -15.03 -18.93
CA GLU A 620 -19.17 -15.66 -20.24
C GLU A 620 -18.44 -14.83 -21.30
N GLY A 621 -17.97 -15.50 -22.36
CA GLY A 621 -17.30 -14.83 -23.48
C GLY A 621 -16.09 -14.00 -23.04
N SER A 622 -16.13 -12.69 -23.34
CA SER A 622 -15.09 -11.71 -23.06
C SER A 622 -15.45 -10.76 -21.89
N ILE A 623 -16.40 -11.15 -21.04
CA ILE A 623 -16.74 -10.41 -19.82
C ILE A 623 -15.71 -10.68 -18.73
N HIS A 624 -15.21 -9.63 -18.09
CA HIS A 624 -14.24 -9.69 -17.00
C HIS A 624 -14.71 -8.84 -15.82
N HIS A 625 -14.40 -9.29 -14.61
CA HIS A 625 -14.34 -8.39 -13.45
C HIS A 625 -13.11 -7.50 -13.58
N LEU A 626 -13.24 -6.23 -13.24
CA LEU A 626 -12.12 -5.30 -13.07
C LEU A 626 -11.29 -5.72 -11.87
N ASN A 627 -9.96 -5.65 -12.00
CA ASN A 627 -9.06 -5.87 -10.87
C ASN A 627 -8.96 -4.60 -10.01
N GLU A 628 -10.04 -4.28 -9.30
CA GLU A 628 -10.25 -2.98 -8.63
C GLU A 628 -9.22 -2.63 -7.55
N SER A 629 -8.57 -3.64 -6.97
CA SER A 629 -7.47 -3.44 -6.00
C SER A 629 -6.27 -2.72 -6.64
N ILE A 630 -6.09 -2.86 -7.96
CA ILE A 630 -4.94 -2.28 -8.68
C ILE A 630 -5.33 -1.41 -9.88
N GLN A 631 -6.61 -1.36 -10.28
CA GLN A 631 -7.08 -0.59 -11.42
C GLN A 631 -8.34 0.25 -11.12
N SER A 632 -8.48 1.33 -11.89
CA SER A 632 -9.76 2.00 -12.18
C SER A 632 -10.00 1.95 -13.69
N LEU A 633 -11.26 1.98 -14.13
CA LEU A 633 -11.69 1.93 -15.52
C LEU A 633 -12.72 3.04 -15.83
N GLU A 634 -12.41 3.84 -16.83
CA GLU A 634 -13.37 4.70 -17.54
C GLU A 634 -13.74 4.04 -18.88
N VAL A 635 -15.00 4.20 -19.31
CA VAL A 635 -15.39 3.92 -20.70
C VAL A 635 -15.72 5.24 -21.37
N LEU A 636 -14.82 5.69 -22.25
CA LEU A 636 -14.92 7.00 -22.90
C LEU A 636 -15.50 6.89 -24.32
N SER A 637 -16.10 7.97 -24.80
CA SER A 637 -16.57 8.08 -26.18
C SER A 637 -15.44 7.83 -27.18
N LEU A 638 -15.78 7.29 -28.36
CA LEU A 638 -14.82 7.08 -29.45
C LEU A 638 -14.31 8.41 -30.03
N GLU A 639 -15.09 9.48 -29.92
CA GLU A 639 -14.83 10.77 -30.54
C GLU A 639 -14.44 11.86 -29.52
N SER A 640 -14.55 11.57 -28.22
CA SER A 640 -14.23 12.53 -27.16
C SER A 640 -13.79 11.85 -25.85
N ASP A 641 -13.16 12.60 -24.96
CA ASP A 641 -12.72 12.12 -23.64
C ASP A 641 -13.83 12.22 -22.57
N LYS A 642 -15.10 12.12 -23.00
CA LYS A 642 -16.26 12.08 -22.12
C LYS A 642 -16.71 10.65 -21.89
N GLU A 643 -17.07 10.31 -20.66
CA GLU A 643 -17.64 8.99 -20.33
C GLU A 643 -18.96 8.76 -21.06
N VAL A 644 -19.16 7.52 -21.51
CA VAL A 644 -20.44 7.06 -22.03
C VAL A 644 -21.28 6.44 -20.90
N PRO A 645 -22.62 6.44 -21.00
CA PRO A 645 -23.46 5.71 -20.07
C PRO A 645 -23.10 4.22 -19.98
N ASP A 646 -23.28 3.62 -18.80
CA ASP A 646 -23.08 2.18 -18.62
C ASP A 646 -23.81 1.36 -19.70
N GLY A 647 -23.17 0.32 -20.21
CA GLY A 647 -23.68 -0.53 -21.28
C GLY A 647 -23.43 -0.01 -22.70
N GLU A 648 -23.06 1.25 -22.88
CA GLU A 648 -22.64 1.77 -24.18
C GLU A 648 -21.18 1.43 -24.50
N VAL A 649 -20.89 1.27 -25.78
CA VAL A 649 -19.56 0.93 -26.28
C VAL A 649 -18.69 2.18 -26.34
N GLY A 650 -17.48 2.07 -25.79
CA GLY A 650 -16.48 3.13 -25.83
C GLY A 650 -15.05 2.58 -25.71
N ARG A 651 -14.08 3.50 -25.61
CA ARG A 651 -12.67 3.21 -25.35
C ARG A 651 -12.50 2.82 -23.89
N LEU A 652 -11.83 1.70 -23.64
CA LEU A 652 -11.47 1.26 -22.29
C LEU A 652 -10.20 2.00 -21.86
N VAL A 653 -10.35 2.88 -20.87
CA VAL A 653 -9.27 3.76 -20.38
C VAL A 653 -8.98 3.42 -18.92
N PHE A 654 -7.75 3.02 -18.62
CA PHE A 654 -7.37 2.47 -17.32
C PHE A 654 -6.46 3.39 -16.52
N THR A 655 -6.64 3.41 -15.21
CA THR A 655 -5.71 4.04 -14.27
C THR A 655 -5.14 2.98 -13.33
N SER A 656 -3.82 2.79 -13.33
CA SER A 656 -3.14 1.75 -12.55
C SER A 656 -2.66 2.29 -11.21
N LYS A 657 -3.19 1.72 -10.12
CA LYS A 657 -2.93 2.15 -8.72
C LYS A 657 -1.67 1.51 -8.12
N ALA A 658 -1.18 0.44 -8.74
CA ALA A 658 -0.09 -0.38 -8.23
C ALA A 658 1.26 -0.13 -8.93
N ARG A 659 1.39 0.98 -9.66
CA ARG A 659 2.61 1.38 -10.36
C ARG A 659 3.32 2.48 -9.57
N GLU A 660 4.52 2.20 -9.09
CA GLU A 660 5.30 3.14 -8.26
C GLU A 660 6.36 3.91 -9.06
N THR A 661 6.85 3.30 -10.14
CA THR A 661 7.94 3.85 -10.94
C THR A 661 7.47 4.76 -12.06
N LEU A 662 6.22 4.58 -12.51
CA LEU A 662 5.56 5.38 -13.54
C LEU A 662 4.09 5.56 -13.15
N SER A 663 3.61 6.80 -13.14
CA SER A 663 2.18 7.07 -12.98
C SER A 663 1.47 6.73 -14.28
N ILE A 664 0.52 5.79 -14.24
CA ILE A 664 -0.29 5.40 -15.39
C ILE A 664 -1.72 5.81 -15.10
N ASP A 665 -2.04 7.04 -15.47
CA ASP A 665 -3.35 7.65 -15.29
C ASP A 665 -4.06 7.77 -16.63
N ARG A 666 -5.34 7.39 -16.64
CA ARG A 666 -6.24 7.51 -17.81
C ARG A 666 -5.60 7.00 -19.11
N TYR A 667 -5.01 5.81 -19.08
CA TYR A 667 -4.29 5.22 -20.19
C TYR A 667 -5.21 4.52 -21.20
N ASP A 668 -5.20 5.02 -22.44
CA ASP A 668 -5.91 4.44 -23.57
C ASP A 668 -5.08 3.34 -24.23
N LEU A 669 -5.47 2.10 -23.98
CA LEU A 669 -4.82 0.91 -24.56
C LEU A 669 -5.14 0.70 -26.04
N GLY A 670 -6.13 1.43 -26.57
CA GLY A 670 -6.73 1.20 -27.86
C GLY A 670 -7.70 0.02 -27.88
N ASP A 671 -8.16 -0.46 -26.72
CA ASP A 671 -9.18 -1.51 -26.63
C ASP A 671 -10.58 -0.88 -26.45
N LEU A 672 -11.59 -1.50 -27.05
CA LEU A 672 -13.00 -1.08 -26.98
C LEU A 672 -13.81 -2.06 -26.15
N GLY A 673 -14.79 -1.54 -25.43
CA GLY A 673 -15.66 -2.34 -24.58
C GLY A 673 -16.79 -1.53 -23.98
N ARG A 674 -17.47 -2.12 -22.99
CA ARG A 674 -18.58 -1.50 -22.26
C ARG A 674 -18.67 -2.00 -20.82
N ILE A 675 -19.25 -1.19 -19.94
CA ILE A 675 -19.59 -1.61 -18.57
C ILE A 675 -20.79 -2.57 -18.62
N VAL A 676 -20.70 -3.68 -17.88
CA VAL A 676 -21.77 -4.66 -17.72
C VAL A 676 -22.57 -4.32 -16.46
N LYS A 677 -23.81 -3.84 -16.64
CA LYS A 677 -24.69 -3.36 -15.56
C LYS A 677 -25.12 -4.43 -14.56
N ASP A 678 -25.31 -5.65 -15.02
CA ASP A 678 -25.88 -6.70 -14.17
C ASP A 678 -24.93 -7.04 -13.02
N LYS A 679 -25.49 -7.40 -11.86
CA LYS A 679 -24.69 -7.96 -10.77
C LYS A 679 -24.26 -9.38 -11.11
N CYS A 680 -23.02 -9.72 -10.76
CA CYS A 680 -22.52 -11.07 -10.98
C CYS A 680 -23.07 -12.04 -9.93
N ARG A 681 -23.40 -13.27 -10.34
CA ARG A 681 -23.86 -14.33 -9.41
C ARG A 681 -22.76 -14.83 -8.48
N CYS A 682 -21.49 -14.48 -8.72
CA CYS A 682 -20.40 -14.77 -7.79
C CYS A 682 -20.42 -13.87 -6.53
N MET A 683 -21.40 -12.97 -6.41
CA MET A 683 -21.57 -12.02 -5.31
C MET A 683 -20.47 -10.95 -5.20
N ARG A 684 -19.48 -10.95 -6.09
CA ARG A 684 -18.51 -9.85 -6.18
C ARG A 684 -19.25 -8.59 -6.63
N LYS A 685 -19.02 -7.48 -5.93
CA LYS A 685 -19.67 -6.19 -6.22
C LYS A 685 -18.84 -5.27 -7.10
N GLY A 686 -17.57 -5.60 -7.33
CA GLY A 686 -16.72 -4.83 -8.25
C GLY A 686 -17.23 -4.83 -9.69
N LEU A 687 -16.83 -3.79 -10.43
CA LEU A 687 -17.24 -3.51 -11.79
C LEU A 687 -16.91 -4.68 -12.73
N ARG A 688 -17.81 -4.92 -13.69
CA ARG A 688 -17.58 -5.82 -14.81
C ARG A 688 -17.59 -5.05 -16.12
N PHE A 689 -16.75 -5.46 -17.05
CA PHE A 689 -16.71 -4.93 -18.39
C PHE A 689 -16.57 -6.04 -19.42
N GLU A 690 -17.08 -5.78 -20.62
CA GLU A 690 -16.95 -6.66 -21.77
C GLU A 690 -15.90 -6.09 -22.71
N LEU A 691 -14.88 -6.90 -23.03
CA LEU A 691 -13.89 -6.56 -24.06
C LEU A 691 -14.45 -6.94 -25.43
N LEU A 692 -14.58 -5.96 -26.33
CA LEU A 692 -15.15 -6.18 -27.67
C LEU A 692 -14.08 -6.30 -28.75
N GLY A 693 -12.91 -5.66 -28.58
CA GLY A 693 -11.79 -5.74 -29.51
C GLY A 693 -10.90 -4.49 -29.46
N ARG A 694 -10.12 -4.22 -30.51
CA ARG A 694 -9.28 -3.02 -30.64
C ARG A 694 -9.88 -1.94 -31.52
N ALA A 695 -9.56 -0.69 -31.20
CA ALA A 695 -9.79 0.47 -32.04
C ALA A 695 -9.06 0.28 -33.39
N GLY A 696 -9.81 0.38 -34.49
CA GLY A 696 -9.32 0.10 -35.85
C GLY A 696 -9.58 -1.32 -36.35
N ASP A 697 -9.80 -2.29 -35.45
CA ASP A 697 -10.35 -3.60 -35.82
C ASP A 697 -11.89 -3.60 -35.73
N ILE A 698 -12.49 -2.64 -35.01
CA ILE A 698 -13.94 -2.46 -34.94
C ILE A 698 -14.30 -1.08 -35.46
N PHE A 699 -15.34 -1.02 -36.28
CA PHE A 699 -15.86 0.19 -36.89
C PHE A 699 -17.38 0.16 -36.92
N ARG A 700 -18.02 1.31 -37.09
CA ARG A 700 -19.48 1.44 -37.07
C ARG A 700 -20.00 1.87 -38.43
N SER A 701 -21.09 1.29 -38.90
CA SER A 701 -21.80 1.70 -40.11
C SER A 701 -23.30 1.50 -39.93
N GLY A 702 -24.12 2.50 -40.24
CA GLY A 702 -25.58 2.35 -40.15
C GLY A 702 -26.10 2.02 -38.75
N GLY A 703 -25.41 2.48 -37.71
CA GLY A 703 -25.77 2.19 -36.31
C GLY A 703 -25.19 0.89 -35.74
N THR A 704 -24.76 -0.04 -36.59
CA THR A 704 -24.23 -1.38 -36.21
C THR A 704 -22.70 -1.39 -36.15
N PHE A 705 -22.13 -2.15 -35.21
CA PHE A 705 -20.69 -2.34 -35.10
C PHE A 705 -20.22 -3.56 -35.88
N PHE A 706 -19.10 -3.41 -36.58
CA PHE A 706 -18.49 -4.41 -37.43
C PHE A 706 -17.03 -4.62 -37.04
N ASN A 707 -16.60 -5.87 -37.03
CA ASN A 707 -15.23 -6.28 -36.74
C ASN A 707 -14.47 -6.70 -38.02
N PHE A 708 -13.38 -6.00 -38.35
CA PHE A 708 -12.43 -6.27 -39.44
C PHE A 708 -11.89 -7.71 -39.41
N LEU A 709 -11.57 -8.26 -38.23
CA LEU A 709 -11.08 -9.63 -38.12
C LEU A 709 -12.16 -10.66 -38.48
N LYS A 710 -13.44 -10.30 -38.33
CA LYS A 710 -14.56 -11.14 -38.81
C LYS A 710 -14.65 -11.10 -40.34
N PHE A 711 -14.36 -9.96 -40.99
CA PHE A 711 -14.19 -9.91 -42.44
C PHE A 711 -13.02 -10.79 -42.89
N GLU A 712 -11.85 -10.65 -42.26
CA GLU A 712 -10.65 -11.44 -42.56
C GLU A 712 -10.93 -12.94 -42.45
N LYS A 713 -11.58 -13.35 -41.36
CA LYS A 713 -11.95 -14.75 -41.15
C LYS A 713 -12.90 -15.27 -42.20
N ILE A 714 -13.92 -14.49 -42.59
CA ILE A 714 -14.88 -14.91 -43.63
C ILE A 714 -14.18 -15.02 -44.98
N LEU A 715 -13.33 -14.04 -45.33
CA LEU A 715 -12.50 -14.06 -46.53
C LEU A 715 -11.64 -15.34 -46.60
N LYS A 716 -10.99 -15.68 -45.48
CA LYS A 716 -10.16 -16.88 -45.40
C LYS A 716 -10.96 -18.18 -45.41
N ASP A 717 -11.98 -18.30 -44.56
CA ASP A 717 -12.71 -19.54 -44.31
C ASP A 717 -13.74 -19.86 -45.41
N SER A 718 -14.34 -18.85 -46.04
CA SER A 718 -15.43 -19.01 -47.02
C SER A 718 -15.05 -18.70 -48.45
N PHE A 719 -13.99 -17.89 -48.67
CA PHE A 719 -13.60 -17.42 -50.00
C PHE A 719 -12.15 -17.74 -50.35
N GLU A 720 -11.45 -18.51 -49.50
CA GLU A 720 -10.04 -18.91 -49.68
C GLU A 720 -9.10 -17.72 -49.96
N TYR A 721 -9.45 -16.54 -49.49
CA TYR A 721 -8.72 -15.30 -49.73
C TYR A 721 -7.75 -15.02 -48.59
N SER A 722 -6.45 -14.96 -48.92
CA SER A 722 -5.36 -14.78 -47.95
C SER A 722 -4.49 -13.54 -48.21
N ASP A 723 -4.85 -12.72 -49.18
CA ASP A 723 -4.13 -11.48 -49.50
C ASP A 723 -4.57 -10.31 -48.59
N GLN A 724 -3.85 -9.19 -48.64
CA GLN A 724 -4.23 -7.99 -47.90
C GLN A 724 -5.55 -7.40 -48.41
N PHE A 725 -6.38 -6.91 -47.49
CA PHE A 725 -7.59 -6.15 -47.79
C PHE A 725 -7.68 -4.89 -46.93
N GLN A 726 -8.50 -3.94 -47.37
CA GLN A 726 -8.76 -2.69 -46.68
C GLN A 726 -10.28 -2.43 -46.66
N ILE A 727 -10.79 -1.89 -45.56
CA ILE A 727 -12.18 -1.43 -45.47
C ILE A 727 -12.16 0.10 -45.48
N ILE A 728 -12.96 0.72 -46.35
CA ILE A 728 -13.14 2.18 -46.38
C ILE A 728 -14.61 2.51 -46.13
N LEU A 729 -14.88 3.33 -45.12
CA LEU A 729 -16.22 3.83 -44.84
C LEU A 729 -16.44 5.14 -45.57
N THR A 730 -17.53 5.23 -46.31
CA THR A 730 -17.97 6.45 -46.99
C THR A 730 -19.44 6.71 -46.68
N ASN A 731 -19.96 7.90 -47.00
CA ASN A 731 -21.39 8.18 -46.90
C ASN A 731 -21.88 8.87 -48.19
N GLU A 732 -22.64 8.15 -49.01
CA GLU A 732 -23.32 8.74 -50.18
C GLU A 732 -24.73 9.13 -49.73
N SER A 733 -25.03 10.43 -49.69
CA SER A 733 -26.39 10.94 -49.43
C SER A 733 -27.04 10.40 -48.14
N THR A 734 -26.42 10.66 -46.98
CA THR A 734 -26.87 10.35 -45.60
C THR A 734 -26.83 8.89 -45.14
N LYS A 735 -26.49 7.95 -46.02
CA LYS A 735 -26.36 6.53 -45.68
C LYS A 735 -24.88 6.12 -45.65
N ASP A 736 -24.48 5.42 -44.59
CA ASP A 736 -23.11 4.88 -44.49
C ASP A 736 -22.92 3.70 -45.45
N THR A 737 -21.73 3.61 -46.04
CA THR A 737 -21.34 2.54 -46.97
C THR A 737 -20.04 1.92 -46.51
N ILE A 738 -20.05 0.59 -46.36
CA ILE A 738 -18.85 -0.22 -46.10
C ILE A 738 -18.28 -0.67 -47.45
N ASN A 739 -17.10 -0.19 -47.81
CA ASN A 739 -16.41 -0.59 -49.04
C ASN A 739 -15.28 -1.55 -48.68
N LEU A 740 -15.38 -2.83 -49.08
CA LEU A 740 -14.37 -3.86 -48.89
C LEU A 740 -13.47 -3.94 -50.12
N TYR A 741 -12.25 -3.43 -50.00
CA TYR A 741 -11.25 -3.44 -51.06
C TYR A 741 -10.43 -4.74 -51.02
N LEU A 742 -10.51 -5.53 -52.09
CA LEU A 742 -9.81 -6.80 -52.25
C LEU A 742 -8.81 -6.73 -53.41
N ASN A 743 -7.61 -7.26 -53.18
CA ASN A 743 -6.61 -7.46 -54.22
C ASN A 743 -7.01 -8.60 -55.17
N GLY A 744 -7.18 -8.32 -56.46
CA GLY A 744 -7.23 -9.34 -57.52
C GLY A 744 -8.52 -10.16 -57.66
N ILE A 745 -9.36 -10.29 -56.62
CA ILE A 745 -10.60 -11.08 -56.61
C ILE A 745 -11.86 -10.18 -56.65
N THR A 746 -12.96 -10.74 -57.14
CA THR A 746 -14.30 -10.18 -57.02
C THR A 746 -15.17 -11.17 -56.27
N ILE A 747 -15.91 -10.69 -55.26
CA ILE A 747 -16.87 -11.48 -54.47
C ILE A 747 -18.21 -10.76 -54.55
N GLU A 748 -19.29 -11.49 -54.79
CA GLU A 748 -20.65 -10.93 -54.80
C GLU A 748 -21.03 -10.43 -53.40
N GLU A 749 -21.53 -9.20 -53.28
CA GLU A 749 -21.79 -8.57 -51.98
C GLU A 749 -22.76 -9.36 -51.12
N VAL A 750 -23.81 -9.89 -51.75
CA VAL A 750 -24.87 -10.67 -51.07
C VAL A 750 -24.33 -11.99 -50.55
N ASP A 751 -23.42 -12.65 -51.28
CA ASP A 751 -22.83 -13.90 -50.84
C ASP A 751 -21.92 -13.67 -49.63
N PHE A 752 -21.08 -12.62 -49.65
CA PHE A 752 -20.28 -12.24 -48.50
C PHE A 752 -21.13 -11.86 -47.29
N ALA A 753 -22.13 -10.99 -47.47
CA ALA A 753 -23.02 -10.55 -46.40
C ALA A 753 -23.74 -11.73 -45.74
N SER A 754 -24.15 -12.75 -46.52
CA SER A 754 -24.79 -13.96 -45.98
C SER A 754 -23.95 -14.74 -44.96
N LYS A 755 -22.62 -14.59 -45.00
CA LYS A 755 -21.68 -15.23 -44.06
C LYS A 755 -21.42 -14.41 -42.81
N TYR A 756 -21.88 -13.16 -42.77
CA TYR A 756 -21.74 -12.24 -41.66
C TYR A 756 -23.11 -11.77 -41.20
N LYS A 757 -23.68 -12.44 -40.19
CA LYS A 757 -25.02 -12.15 -39.65
C LYS A 757 -25.32 -10.66 -39.48
N ASP A 758 -24.48 -9.93 -38.75
CA ASP A 758 -24.69 -8.50 -38.46
C ASP A 758 -24.64 -7.62 -39.74
N LEU A 759 -23.84 -8.02 -40.74
CA LEU A 759 -23.80 -7.35 -42.04
C LEU A 759 -25.01 -7.72 -42.89
N SER A 760 -25.45 -8.99 -42.88
CA SER A 760 -26.69 -9.42 -43.53
C SER A 760 -27.90 -8.66 -42.98
N GLU A 761 -27.99 -8.49 -41.66
CA GLU A 761 -29.05 -7.71 -41.01
C GLU A 761 -28.99 -6.24 -41.44
N ALA A 762 -27.83 -5.58 -41.32
CA ALA A 762 -27.71 -4.16 -41.65
C ALA A 762 -27.83 -3.84 -43.16
N PHE A 763 -27.30 -4.69 -44.05
CA PHE A 763 -27.27 -4.48 -45.50
C PHE A 763 -28.47 -5.07 -46.23
N CYS A 764 -28.87 -6.32 -45.93
CA CYS A 764 -29.91 -7.00 -46.70
C CYS A 764 -31.33 -6.81 -46.13
N HIS A 765 -31.47 -6.58 -44.82
CA HIS A 765 -32.78 -6.54 -44.16
C HIS A 765 -33.17 -5.13 -43.69
N GLU A 766 -32.33 -4.50 -42.87
CA GLU A 766 -32.61 -3.20 -42.26
C GLU A 766 -32.27 -2.03 -43.17
N LEU A 767 -31.44 -2.27 -44.19
CA LEU A 767 -30.98 -1.26 -45.16
C LEU A 767 -30.40 -0.02 -44.47
N THR A 768 -29.78 -0.19 -43.30
CA THR A 768 -29.18 0.88 -42.49
C THR A 768 -27.77 1.24 -42.96
N THR A 769 -27.09 0.32 -43.65
CA THR A 769 -25.80 0.53 -44.31
C THR A 769 -25.82 -0.04 -45.73
N ASP A 770 -25.06 0.54 -46.65
CA ASP A 770 -24.70 -0.12 -47.91
C ASP A 770 -23.40 -0.90 -47.75
N PHE A 771 -23.21 -1.93 -48.59
CA PHE A 771 -21.99 -2.73 -48.64
C PHE A 771 -21.58 -2.92 -50.10
N LYS A 772 -20.29 -2.69 -50.40
CA LYS A 772 -19.71 -2.83 -51.74
C LYS A 772 -18.40 -3.61 -51.65
N VAL A 773 -18.17 -4.56 -52.54
CA VAL A 773 -16.88 -5.25 -52.68
C VAL A 773 -16.15 -4.68 -53.89
N ILE A 774 -14.98 -4.08 -53.67
CA ILE A 774 -14.24 -3.33 -54.69
C ILE A 774 -12.93 -4.06 -54.99
N LYS A 775 -12.75 -4.42 -56.26
CA LYS A 775 -11.47 -4.95 -56.74
C LYS A 775 -10.47 -3.81 -56.90
N SER A 776 -9.30 -3.93 -56.28
CA SER A 776 -8.23 -2.93 -56.29
C SER A 776 -6.85 -3.59 -56.30
N LEU A 777 -5.78 -2.82 -56.50
CA LEU A 777 -4.41 -3.29 -56.31
C LEU A 777 -3.96 -2.94 -54.89
N SER A 778 -3.14 -3.78 -54.26
CA SER A 778 -2.60 -3.50 -52.92
C SER A 778 -1.79 -2.20 -52.83
N SER A 779 -1.26 -1.71 -53.95
CA SER A 779 -0.59 -0.40 -54.07
C SER A 779 -1.52 0.79 -53.86
N ASP A 780 -2.82 0.62 -54.05
CA ASP A 780 -3.81 1.69 -53.94
C ASP A 780 -4.37 1.80 -52.51
N PHE A 781 -4.00 0.88 -51.63
CA PHE A 781 -4.44 0.90 -50.25
C PHE A 781 -3.80 2.06 -49.48
N ILE A 782 -4.63 2.73 -48.69
CA ILE A 782 -4.20 3.90 -47.93
C ILE A 782 -3.26 3.45 -46.81
N SER A 783 -2.07 4.04 -46.77
CA SER A 783 -1.06 3.79 -45.75
C SER A 783 -0.88 4.98 -44.81
N SER A 784 -0.46 4.68 -43.57
CA SER A 784 -0.11 5.67 -42.56
C SER A 784 1.11 6.48 -42.99
N LYS A 785 1.01 7.82 -42.99
CA LYS A 785 2.10 8.74 -43.36
C LYS A 785 3.34 8.63 -42.48
N SER A 786 3.21 8.15 -41.24
CA SER A 786 4.32 8.03 -40.28
C SER A 786 5.00 6.66 -40.30
N SER A 787 4.27 5.59 -40.62
CA SER A 787 4.77 4.21 -40.51
C SER A 787 4.84 3.43 -41.83
N GLY A 788 4.24 3.95 -42.90
CA GLY A 788 4.15 3.27 -44.21
C GLY A 788 3.24 2.04 -44.22
N LYS A 789 2.62 1.67 -43.10
CA LYS A 789 1.72 0.51 -42.98
C LYS A 789 0.33 0.83 -43.55
N ILE A 790 -0.25 -0.15 -44.25
CA ILE A 790 -1.64 -0.08 -44.73
C ILE A 790 -2.60 0.01 -43.54
N LEU A 791 -3.52 0.96 -43.59
CA LEU A 791 -4.58 1.11 -42.61
C LEU A 791 -5.64 0.04 -42.86
N ARG A 792 -6.03 -0.74 -41.84
CA ARG A 792 -7.01 -1.83 -41.98
C ARG A 792 -8.40 -1.29 -42.31
N VAL A 793 -8.84 -0.28 -41.54
CA VAL A 793 -10.10 0.43 -41.74
C VAL A 793 -9.81 1.92 -41.86
N VAL A 794 -10.39 2.57 -42.87
CA VAL A 794 -10.26 4.01 -43.12
C VAL A 794 -11.64 4.62 -43.12
N ASP A 795 -11.87 5.62 -42.27
CA ASP A 795 -13.12 6.36 -42.26
C ASP A 795 -12.99 7.64 -43.11
N GLN A 796 -13.79 7.74 -44.17
CA GLN A 796 -13.87 8.90 -45.06
C GLN A 796 -15.27 9.51 -45.08
N ARG A 797 -16.14 9.15 -44.12
CA ARG A 797 -17.45 9.76 -43.97
C ARG A 797 -17.31 11.25 -43.65
N LYS A 798 -18.12 12.07 -44.31
CA LYS A 798 -18.20 13.52 -44.07
C LYS A 798 -19.44 13.79 -43.23
N TYR A 799 -19.24 14.20 -41.98
CA TYR A 799 -20.31 14.60 -41.08
C TYR A 799 -20.61 16.09 -41.17
#